data_AF-A0A6P0T882-F1
#
_entry.id   AF-A0A6P0T882-F1
#
_cell.length_a   1.000
_cell.length_b   1.000
_cell.length_c   1.000
_cell.angle_alpha   90.00
_cell.angle_beta   90.00
_cell.angle_gamma   90.00
#
_symmetry.space_group_name_H-M   'P 1'
#
loop_
_entity.id
_entity.type
_entity.pdbx_description
1 polymer ?
#
loop_
_entity_poly.entity_id
_entity_poly.type
_entity_poly.pdbx_seq_one_letter_code
_entity_poly.pdbx_strand_id
1 'polypeptide(L)'
;MTSVPDSELNYLIAPEIKHDEFYQAIQQLVRNPDIKTVLEIGSSSGQGSTEAFVKGLRGNPSQPQLFCMEVSKPRFEALRDCYAGDPFVHCYNVSSVDLDGFPSEADVTQFYHRHPSPLNQYPLDQVLGWLRQDIEYVKTSGVAGDGIRLIKQDQGIDTFDLVLIDGSEFTGEAELEQVYGAKYLLLDDICTYKNFAAHHRLLRDPSYILLEQSASLRNGYSVFKRVEQYPVPPSPVAPEDILPIHFFTIVLNGEPFIRYHLDILKQLPFRWHWHIVEGVAALKHDTAWSVAQGGQVIDEIHRDGRSKDGTTEYLDELAQRYPEQITLYRKPLGEFWDGKREMVNVPLDHIQDSGLLWQIDVDELWTVEQICTMRQLFLDRPDKTAAYFWCTYFVGDSLVISSRHCYAQNPQQEWLRVWRYQPGMTWAAHEPPRLVQSSTNGDQEDVATIRPFTHRETERAGLVFQHFAYVTEAQLQFKESYYGYKNAVAQWQKLQTQTQFPLLLRDYFGWVNDDTLIESVDVCKIVPLMERQSETSDWRFLTAKDIQEQMMTVYKPFPQIVFDGVFFQFTNSGIAQVWRSLLQEWSQSEFAQHIIVLDRDGSAPRIAGLRYRPIPAYDYDNTATDAKMLQDICDEKGADLFISSYYTTPLSTPSVFMAYDMIPEIIGADLKQTGWREKHYGILHASSYITISESTAHDLLKFFPHILPDHVVVAHCGIKSIFQPAKPEEVNYFKQKFDITKPYFLTVGERTGVNGYKNGIAFFKALSQLVDKNEFSVVCVGGQPELEPELAALADGIPVMTVSLGDTELQAAYSGAIALVYPSLYEGFGLPVGEAMACGCPVITGRHSSIPEVGGDAAVYVDIANTHELIDALYKVQNPDLRQRLIEAGFKQCQTFSWQQMADIVANALLDTAKRLKQANTCPVSPIWEELREIQIEQQQHPTSSPSISEPQPDLQQPAQDSEVLLERIKQVRQRLNNRVNDLQQSRAQVEATQAELEQAREELETIKSSKFWKLRSLWSRL
;
A
#
# COMPACT_ATOMS: atom_id res chain seq x y z
N MET A 1 14.46 -0.66 54.57
CA MET A 1 13.90 -1.47 53.47
C MET A 1 12.52 -0.91 53.18
N THR A 2 12.46 0.13 52.37
CA THR A 2 11.22 0.68 51.83
C THR A 2 10.74 -0.29 50.76
N SER A 3 9.52 -0.80 50.91
CA SER A 3 8.85 -1.65 49.93
C SER A 3 8.83 -0.95 48.58
N VAL A 4 9.33 -1.62 47.53
CA VAL A 4 9.17 -1.20 46.14
C VAL A 4 7.66 -1.04 45.88
N PRO A 5 7.18 0.07 45.28
CA PRO A 5 5.80 0.17 44.84
C PRO A 5 5.43 -1.04 43.95
N ASP A 6 4.16 -1.48 43.96
CA ASP A 6 3.68 -2.66 43.21
C ASP A 6 4.00 -2.54 41.70
N SER A 7 5.18 -3.01 41.29
CA SER A 7 5.59 -3.10 39.89
C SER A 7 4.70 -4.10 39.17
N GLU A 8 4.35 -3.82 37.92
CA GLU A 8 3.56 -4.75 37.10
C GLU A 8 4.27 -6.10 36.87
N LEU A 9 5.60 -6.13 36.98
CA LEU A 9 6.43 -7.34 36.95
C LEU A 9 6.17 -8.29 38.13
N ASN A 10 5.50 -7.84 39.20
CA ASN A 10 5.11 -8.69 40.32
C ASN A 10 3.78 -9.43 40.09
N TYR A 11 2.97 -9.03 39.09
CA TYR A 11 1.74 -9.75 38.77
C TYR A 11 2.04 -11.05 38.02
N LEU A 12 1.27 -12.10 38.28
CA LEU A 12 1.34 -13.34 37.52
C LEU A 12 0.80 -13.09 36.11
N ILE A 13 1.65 -13.22 35.10
CA ILE A 13 1.25 -13.13 33.68
C ILE A 13 0.80 -14.52 33.22
N ALA A 14 -0.21 -14.56 32.35
CA ALA A 14 -0.62 -15.82 31.72
C ALA A 14 0.49 -16.33 30.79
N PRO A 15 0.80 -17.64 30.79
CA PRO A 15 1.88 -18.17 29.95
C PRO A 15 1.56 -17.99 28.47
N GLU A 16 2.52 -17.44 27.73
CA GLU A 16 2.39 -17.15 26.30
C GLU A 16 2.71 -18.36 25.41
N ILE A 17 3.79 -19.09 25.68
CA ILE A 17 4.19 -20.29 24.94
C ILE A 17 3.37 -21.49 25.43
N LYS A 18 2.24 -21.82 24.79
CA LYS A 18 1.34 -22.88 25.28
C LYS A 18 0.58 -23.57 24.16
N HIS A 19 0.79 -24.89 24.04
CA HIS A 19 0.09 -25.77 23.09
C HIS A 19 0.26 -25.39 21.61
N ASP A 20 1.26 -24.58 21.28
CA ASP A 20 1.65 -24.22 19.93
C ASP A 20 2.88 -25.02 19.43
N GLU A 21 3.32 -24.72 18.21
CA GLU A 21 4.48 -25.36 17.57
C GLU A 21 5.79 -25.12 18.34
N PHE A 22 6.03 -23.94 18.90
CA PHE A 22 7.25 -23.68 19.67
C PHE A 22 7.28 -24.46 20.99
N TYR A 23 6.13 -24.55 21.67
CA TYR A 23 5.95 -25.42 22.83
C TYR A 23 6.28 -26.89 22.50
N GLN A 24 5.86 -27.37 21.33
CA GLN A 24 6.16 -28.73 20.87
C GLN A 24 7.64 -28.90 20.51
N ALA A 25 8.25 -27.92 19.84
CA ALA A 25 9.67 -27.93 19.49
C ALA A 25 10.55 -28.02 20.74
N ILE A 26 10.25 -27.22 21.77
CA ILE A 26 10.92 -27.29 23.09
C ILE A 26 10.85 -28.71 23.65
N GLN A 27 9.65 -29.31 23.71
CA GLN A 27 9.46 -30.67 24.24
C GLN A 27 10.24 -31.73 23.48
N GLN A 28 10.34 -31.60 22.16
CA GLN A 28 11.05 -32.55 21.31
C GLN A 28 12.56 -32.42 21.48
N LEU A 29 13.10 -31.21 21.49
CA LEU A 29 14.53 -30.95 21.58
C LEU A 29 15.12 -31.45 22.90
N VAL A 30 14.46 -31.16 24.03
CA VAL A 30 14.97 -31.58 25.34
C VAL A 30 14.81 -33.06 25.63
N ARG A 31 14.20 -33.86 24.73
CA ARG A 31 14.24 -35.32 24.81
C ARG A 31 15.51 -35.92 24.19
N ASN A 32 16.32 -35.11 23.50
CA ASN A 32 17.56 -35.57 22.91
C ASN A 32 18.55 -36.04 24.00
N PRO A 33 19.06 -37.29 23.94
CA PRO A 33 20.00 -37.82 24.94
C PRO A 33 21.29 -37.02 25.11
N ASP A 34 21.68 -36.19 24.12
CA ASP A 34 22.91 -35.40 24.16
C ASP A 34 22.78 -34.11 24.98
N ILE A 35 21.56 -33.78 25.44
CA ILE A 35 21.27 -32.64 26.31
C ILE A 35 21.48 -33.06 27.76
N LYS A 36 22.30 -32.32 28.50
CA LYS A 36 22.59 -32.53 29.93
C LYS A 36 22.34 -31.27 30.76
N THR A 37 22.53 -30.09 30.18
CA THR A 37 22.27 -28.80 30.84
C THR A 37 21.36 -27.92 29.99
N VAL A 38 20.28 -27.43 30.59
CA VAL A 38 19.30 -26.54 29.96
C VAL A 38 19.18 -25.25 30.76
N LEU A 39 19.26 -24.10 30.10
CA LEU A 39 18.98 -22.79 30.70
C LEU A 39 17.70 -22.19 30.11
N GLU A 40 16.80 -21.75 30.98
CA GLU A 40 15.59 -21.01 30.61
C GLU A 40 15.67 -19.60 31.18
N ILE A 41 15.82 -18.61 30.30
CA ILE A 41 15.82 -17.20 30.65
C ILE A 41 14.39 -16.66 30.49
N GLY A 42 13.84 -16.05 31.55
CA GLY A 42 12.44 -15.60 31.57
C GLY A 42 11.45 -16.71 31.94
N SER A 43 11.81 -17.53 32.93
CA SER A 43 11.01 -18.69 33.33
C SER A 43 9.64 -18.29 33.85
N SER A 44 8.59 -18.92 33.32
CA SER A 44 7.22 -18.69 33.78
C SER A 44 6.99 -19.16 35.22
N SER A 45 5.88 -18.75 35.85
CA SER A 45 5.51 -19.18 37.21
C SER A 45 5.02 -20.65 37.33
N GLY A 46 5.45 -21.54 36.43
CA GLY A 46 5.10 -22.97 36.47
C GLY A 46 4.26 -23.47 35.28
N GLN A 47 4.07 -22.68 34.23
CA GLN A 47 3.29 -23.06 33.05
C GLN A 47 4.13 -22.83 31.77
N GLY A 48 3.51 -22.66 30.61
CA GLY A 48 4.21 -22.18 29.41
C GLY A 48 5.45 -22.99 28.94
N SER A 49 6.51 -22.26 28.57
CA SER A 49 7.83 -22.79 28.20
C SER A 49 8.45 -23.67 29.28
N THR A 50 8.36 -23.26 30.55
CA THR A 50 8.87 -24.05 31.68
C THR A 50 8.18 -25.41 31.79
N GLU A 51 6.86 -25.45 31.60
CA GLU A 51 6.10 -26.69 31.57
C GLU A 51 6.49 -27.57 30.36
N ALA A 52 6.77 -26.95 29.21
CA ALA A 52 7.28 -27.64 28.03
C ALA A 52 8.62 -28.32 28.34
N PHE A 53 9.57 -27.59 28.94
CA PHE A 53 10.86 -28.12 29.35
C PHE A 53 10.73 -29.28 30.33
N VAL A 54 10.00 -29.10 31.44
CA VAL A 54 9.83 -30.13 32.48
C VAL A 54 9.17 -31.40 31.91
N LYS A 55 8.14 -31.27 31.08
CA LYS A 55 7.48 -32.43 30.43
C LYS A 55 8.40 -33.16 29.47
N GLY A 56 9.23 -32.44 28.70
CA GLY A 56 10.20 -33.05 27.79
C GLY A 56 11.30 -33.78 28.57
N LEU A 57 11.87 -33.12 29.58
CA LEU A 57 12.99 -33.61 30.38
C LEU A 57 12.67 -34.85 31.22
N ARG A 58 11.44 -34.97 31.74
CA ARG A 58 10.98 -36.20 32.43
C ARG A 58 11.10 -37.46 31.57
N GLY A 59 11.08 -37.31 30.24
CA GLY A 59 11.25 -38.39 29.28
C GLY A 59 12.66 -38.54 28.72
N ASN A 60 13.62 -37.71 29.13
CA ASN A 60 14.98 -37.76 28.62
C ASN A 60 15.82 -38.83 29.38
N PRO A 61 16.44 -39.79 28.68
CA PRO A 61 17.21 -40.86 29.34
C PRO A 61 18.47 -40.38 30.07
N SER A 62 18.99 -39.19 29.74
CA SER A 62 20.22 -38.62 30.30
C SER A 62 20.01 -37.79 31.58
N GLN A 63 18.77 -37.69 32.06
CA GLN A 63 18.37 -36.94 33.27
C GLN A 63 19.00 -35.52 33.34
N PRO A 64 18.72 -34.65 32.35
CA PRO A 64 19.36 -33.34 32.26
C PRO A 64 18.92 -32.41 33.40
N GLN A 65 19.76 -31.44 33.75
CA GLN A 65 19.47 -30.40 34.73
C GLN A 65 18.88 -29.17 34.02
N LEU A 66 17.78 -28.63 34.55
CA LEU A 66 17.14 -27.41 34.09
C LEU A 66 17.39 -26.27 35.07
N PHE A 67 17.91 -25.15 34.57
CA PHE A 67 18.17 -23.94 35.33
C PHE A 67 17.21 -22.85 34.87
N CYS A 68 16.29 -22.46 35.75
CA CYS A 68 15.23 -21.50 35.47
C CYS A 68 15.54 -20.15 36.13
N MET A 69 15.52 -19.07 35.34
CA MET A 69 15.80 -17.71 35.81
C MET A 69 14.52 -16.88 35.85
N GLU A 70 14.23 -16.28 37.00
CA GLU A 70 13.10 -15.36 37.17
C GLU A 70 13.52 -14.19 38.08
N VAL A 71 13.43 -12.97 37.56
CA VAL A 71 13.83 -11.74 38.26
C VAL A 71 12.79 -11.35 39.33
N SER A 72 11.52 -11.64 39.07
CA SER A 72 10.40 -11.26 39.92
C SER A 72 10.26 -12.19 41.10
N LYS A 73 10.43 -11.67 42.32
CA LYS A 73 10.39 -12.49 43.54
C LYS A 73 9.08 -13.27 43.72
N PRO A 74 7.89 -12.69 43.53
CA PRO A 74 6.63 -13.43 43.61
C PRO A 74 6.51 -14.55 42.56
N ARG A 75 6.94 -14.28 41.31
CA ARG A 75 6.91 -15.28 40.23
C ARG A 75 7.91 -16.40 40.47
N PHE A 76 9.09 -16.06 40.99
CA PHE A 76 10.11 -17.00 41.41
C PHE A 76 9.60 -17.92 42.53
N GLU A 77 8.96 -17.37 43.56
CA GLU A 77 8.38 -18.16 44.64
C GLU A 77 7.32 -19.13 44.11
N ALA A 78 6.46 -18.68 43.20
CA ALA A 78 5.46 -19.53 42.53
C ALA A 78 6.10 -20.63 41.65
N LEU A 79 7.10 -20.29 40.85
CA LEU A 79 7.86 -21.23 40.02
C LEU A 79 8.54 -22.32 40.88
N ARG A 80 9.24 -21.90 41.94
CA ARG A 80 9.91 -22.81 42.88
C ARG A 80 8.92 -23.75 43.56
N ASP A 81 7.80 -23.21 44.01
CA ASP A 81 6.78 -24.00 44.71
C ASP A 81 6.08 -24.98 43.75
N CYS A 82 5.90 -24.60 42.48
CA CYS A 82 5.30 -25.45 41.44
C CYS A 82 6.16 -26.70 41.13
N TYR A 83 7.48 -26.53 41.06
CA TYR A 83 8.41 -27.61 40.70
C TYR A 83 9.27 -28.13 41.86
N ALA A 84 8.88 -27.87 43.10
CA ALA A 84 9.58 -28.38 44.29
C ALA A 84 9.69 -29.93 44.33
N GLY A 85 8.85 -30.64 43.58
CA GLY A 85 8.89 -32.10 43.44
C GLY A 85 9.77 -32.65 42.31
N ASP A 86 10.33 -31.79 41.46
CA ASP A 86 11.17 -32.16 40.31
C ASP A 86 12.66 -31.83 40.62
N PRO A 87 13.46 -32.77 41.14
CA PRO A 87 14.80 -32.49 41.69
C PRO A 87 15.85 -32.04 40.66
N PHE A 88 15.52 -32.10 39.36
CA PHE A 88 16.37 -31.64 38.27
C PHE A 88 16.07 -30.18 37.86
N VAL A 89 15.06 -29.54 38.47
CA VAL A 89 14.68 -28.14 38.21
C VAL A 89 15.27 -27.25 39.30
N HIS A 90 16.13 -26.32 38.89
CA HIS A 90 16.82 -25.39 39.77
C HIS A 90 16.39 -23.97 39.46
N CYS A 91 15.63 -23.35 40.36
CA CYS A 91 15.13 -21.99 40.18
C CYS A 91 16.08 -20.97 40.81
N TYR A 92 16.36 -19.88 40.10
CA TYR A 92 17.21 -18.78 40.54
C TYR A 92 16.44 -17.46 40.50
N ASN A 93 16.45 -16.71 41.62
CA ASN A 93 15.90 -15.36 41.67
C ASN A 93 16.97 -14.32 41.32
N VAL A 94 17.19 -14.12 40.03
CA VAL A 94 18.29 -13.34 39.45
C VAL A 94 17.82 -12.62 38.18
N SER A 95 18.49 -11.53 37.83
CA SER A 95 18.42 -10.97 36.47
C SER A 95 19.35 -11.77 35.55
N SER A 96 19.05 -11.80 34.25
CA SER A 96 19.92 -12.44 33.25
C SER A 96 21.20 -11.64 33.00
N VAL A 97 21.08 -10.31 33.00
CA VAL A 97 22.16 -9.36 32.74
C VAL A 97 22.23 -8.26 33.81
N ASP A 98 23.44 -7.74 34.04
CA ASP A 98 23.68 -6.56 34.87
C ASP A 98 23.03 -5.30 34.25
N LEU A 99 22.94 -4.20 35.01
CA LEU A 99 22.36 -2.93 34.54
C LEU A 99 23.05 -2.39 33.27
N ASP A 100 24.34 -2.66 33.09
CA ASP A 100 25.10 -2.26 31.90
C ASP A 100 24.75 -3.10 30.65
N GLY A 101 24.01 -4.20 30.82
CA GLY A 101 23.50 -5.04 29.74
C GLY A 101 22.17 -4.56 29.15
N PHE A 102 21.55 -3.54 29.74
CA PHE A 102 20.36 -2.91 29.17
C PHE A 102 20.75 -1.89 28.09
N PRO A 103 19.98 -1.78 27.00
CA PRO A 103 20.21 -0.79 25.97
C PRO A 103 19.87 0.62 26.49
N SER A 104 20.44 1.63 25.85
CA SER A 104 20.02 3.00 26.11
C SER A 104 18.64 3.28 25.50
N GLU A 105 17.92 4.27 26.02
CA GLU A 105 16.68 4.74 25.37
C GLU A 105 16.91 5.17 23.93
N ALA A 106 18.13 5.64 23.60
CA ALA A 106 18.50 5.99 22.24
C ALA A 106 18.58 4.75 21.35
N ASP A 107 19.12 3.64 21.85
CA ASP A 107 19.19 2.36 21.11
C ASP A 107 17.80 1.79 20.87
N VAL A 108 16.92 1.83 21.88
CA VAL A 108 15.52 1.38 21.76
C VAL A 108 14.72 2.30 20.83
N THR A 109 14.88 3.62 20.94
CA THR A 109 14.25 4.60 20.03
C THR A 109 14.72 4.37 18.60
N GLN A 110 16.01 4.13 18.42
CA GLN A 110 16.61 3.85 17.12
C GLN A 110 16.05 2.55 16.54
N PHE A 111 15.96 1.48 17.32
CA PHE A 111 15.34 0.23 16.90
C PHE A 111 13.86 0.44 16.53
N TYR A 112 13.09 1.10 17.41
CA TYR A 112 11.66 1.35 17.24
C TYR A 112 11.35 2.11 15.94
N HIS A 113 12.21 3.05 15.54
CA HIS A 113 12.03 3.77 14.28
C HIS A 113 12.57 3.04 13.05
N ARG A 114 13.64 2.23 13.20
CA ARG A 114 14.31 1.53 12.09
C ARG A 114 13.66 0.22 11.68
N HIS A 115 13.07 -0.49 12.64
CA HIS A 115 12.56 -1.85 12.44
C HIS A 115 11.05 -1.87 12.75
N PRO A 116 10.20 -1.83 11.70
CA PRO A 116 8.77 -2.07 11.87
C PRO A 116 8.56 -3.42 12.55
N SER A 117 8.09 -3.37 13.80
CA SER A 117 7.95 -4.51 14.71
C SER A 117 6.62 -4.41 15.45
N PRO A 118 6.16 -5.49 16.10
CA PRO A 118 4.99 -5.45 16.98
C PRO A 118 5.06 -4.35 18.07
N LEU A 119 6.27 -3.90 18.47
CA LEU A 119 6.43 -2.76 19.37
C LEU A 119 5.79 -1.48 18.85
N ASN A 120 5.72 -1.28 17.52
CA ASN A 120 5.11 -0.09 16.92
C ASN A 120 3.58 -0.02 17.05
N GLN A 121 2.94 -1.05 17.61
CA GLN A 121 1.53 -0.99 18.01
C GLN A 121 1.31 -0.12 19.25
N TYR A 122 2.37 0.16 20.00
CA TYR A 122 2.36 0.97 21.21
C TYR A 122 3.13 2.27 20.98
N PRO A 123 2.68 3.43 21.50
CA PRO A 123 3.44 4.68 21.41
C PRO A 123 4.87 4.51 21.93
N LEU A 124 5.86 5.16 21.28
CA LEU A 124 7.27 5.07 21.69
C LEU A 124 7.48 5.38 23.18
N ASP A 125 6.79 6.39 23.72
CA ASP A 125 6.87 6.74 25.14
C ASP A 125 6.43 5.59 26.07
N GLN A 126 5.48 4.76 25.62
CA GLN A 126 5.05 3.57 26.35
C GLN A 126 6.14 2.49 26.33
N VAL A 127 6.77 2.26 25.17
CA VAL A 127 7.87 1.29 25.01
C VAL A 127 9.11 1.71 25.82
N LEU A 128 9.48 2.99 25.78
CA LEU A 128 10.55 3.53 26.65
C LEU A 128 10.16 3.48 28.13
N GLY A 129 8.86 3.59 28.44
CA GLY A 129 8.32 3.35 29.77
C GLY A 129 8.63 1.93 30.28
N TRP A 130 8.45 0.90 29.44
CA TRP A 130 8.79 -0.48 29.78
C TRP A 130 10.28 -0.66 30.04
N LEU A 131 11.15 -0.08 29.19
CA LEU A 131 12.61 -0.13 29.40
C LEU A 131 13.00 0.49 30.76
N ARG A 132 12.47 1.67 31.08
CA ARG A 132 12.71 2.34 32.36
C ARG A 132 12.22 1.49 33.53
N GLN A 133 11.07 0.84 33.39
CA GLN A 133 10.50 -0.04 34.41
C GLN A 133 11.38 -1.26 34.66
N ASP A 134 11.88 -1.92 33.62
CA ASP A 134 12.77 -3.09 33.74
C ASP A 134 14.09 -2.69 34.43
N ILE A 135 14.72 -1.60 33.99
CA ILE A 135 15.96 -1.08 34.59
C ILE A 135 15.76 -0.75 36.07
N GLU A 136 14.69 -0.01 36.41
CA GLU A 136 14.42 0.36 37.79
C GLU A 136 14.05 -0.86 38.65
N TYR A 137 13.38 -1.86 38.09
CA TYR A 137 13.07 -3.10 38.80
C TYR A 137 14.34 -3.89 39.13
N VAL A 138 15.25 -4.10 38.18
CA VAL A 138 16.54 -4.77 38.44
C VAL A 138 17.35 -4.00 39.48
N LYS A 139 17.37 -2.67 39.38
CA LYS A 139 18.09 -1.79 40.32
C LYS A 139 17.54 -1.84 41.75
N THR A 140 16.24 -2.02 41.93
CA THR A 140 15.57 -1.95 43.25
C THR A 140 15.24 -3.30 43.87
N SER A 141 15.17 -4.37 43.08
CA SER A 141 14.82 -5.73 43.53
C SER A 141 15.90 -6.38 44.41
N GLY A 142 17.16 -5.95 44.29
CA GLY A 142 18.29 -6.47 45.07
C GLY A 142 18.76 -7.87 44.65
N VAL A 143 18.28 -8.36 43.51
CA VAL A 143 18.76 -9.61 42.89
C VAL A 143 20.10 -9.39 42.20
N ALA A 144 20.89 -10.45 42.00
CA ALA A 144 22.15 -10.37 41.25
C ALA A 144 21.85 -10.07 39.76
N GLY A 145 22.60 -9.14 39.16
CA GLY A 145 22.42 -8.73 37.78
C GLY A 145 22.96 -9.77 36.77
N ASP A 146 24.15 -10.32 37.00
CA ASP A 146 24.78 -11.31 36.13
C ASP A 146 24.42 -12.77 36.47
N GLY A 147 23.13 -13.11 36.40
CA GLY A 147 22.62 -14.41 36.82
C GLY A 147 23.13 -15.58 35.98
N ILE A 148 23.36 -15.39 34.67
CA ILE A 148 23.85 -16.46 33.78
C ILE A 148 25.27 -16.86 34.21
N ARG A 149 26.15 -15.88 34.46
CA ARG A 149 27.50 -16.16 34.98
C ARG A 149 27.48 -16.80 36.35
N LEU A 150 26.58 -16.36 37.24
CA LEU A 150 26.42 -16.95 38.57
C LEU A 150 26.04 -18.44 38.48
N ILE A 151 25.06 -18.80 37.65
CA ILE A 151 24.65 -20.20 37.45
C ILE A 151 25.80 -21.02 36.89
N LYS A 152 26.53 -20.49 35.88
CA LYS A 152 27.73 -21.16 35.34
C LYS A 152 28.78 -21.44 36.41
N GLN A 153 29.04 -20.48 37.31
CA GLN A 153 30.00 -20.63 38.40
C GLN A 153 29.52 -21.61 39.47
N ASP A 154 28.27 -21.49 39.92
CA ASP A 154 27.68 -22.34 40.95
C ASP A 154 27.62 -23.81 40.53
N GLN A 155 27.39 -24.06 39.25
CA GLN A 155 27.18 -25.41 38.71
C GLN A 155 28.40 -25.97 37.97
N GLY A 156 29.47 -25.19 37.83
CA GLY A 156 30.67 -25.58 37.08
C GLY A 156 30.39 -25.84 35.59
N ILE A 157 29.56 -25.00 34.96
CA ILE A 157 29.13 -25.13 33.57
C ILE A 157 29.89 -24.11 32.71
N ASP A 158 30.68 -24.59 31.75
CA ASP A 158 31.35 -23.72 30.78
C ASP A 158 30.37 -23.25 29.68
N THR A 159 29.59 -24.19 29.14
CA THR A 159 28.57 -23.97 28.10
C THR A 159 27.33 -24.81 28.39
N PHE A 160 26.15 -24.24 28.17
CA PHE A 160 24.88 -24.98 28.27
C PHE A 160 24.66 -25.81 27.01
N ASP A 161 23.99 -26.96 27.11
CA ASP A 161 23.63 -27.72 25.91
C ASP A 161 22.45 -27.08 25.17
N LEU A 162 21.46 -26.56 25.88
CA LEU A 162 20.31 -25.88 25.28
C LEU A 162 19.95 -24.64 26.10
N VAL A 163 19.66 -23.53 25.41
CA VAL A 163 19.20 -22.29 26.05
C VAL A 163 17.96 -21.75 25.37
N LEU A 164 16.97 -21.32 26.15
CA LEU A 164 15.88 -20.43 25.71
C LEU A 164 16.14 -19.00 26.20
N ILE A 165 16.09 -18.05 25.26
CA ILE A 165 16.16 -16.62 25.51
C ILE A 165 14.74 -16.04 25.38
N ASP A 166 14.06 -15.87 26.52
CA ASP A 166 12.71 -15.29 26.64
C ASP A 166 12.64 -14.29 27.81
N GLY A 167 13.73 -13.56 28.03
CA GLY A 167 13.89 -12.60 29.13
C GLY A 167 13.17 -11.27 28.92
N SER A 168 13.79 -10.18 29.39
CA SER A 168 13.29 -8.83 29.15
C SER A 168 13.21 -8.56 27.64
N GLU A 169 12.22 -7.75 27.24
CA GLU A 169 12.07 -7.25 25.88
C GLU A 169 13.34 -6.54 25.35
N PHE A 170 14.28 -6.18 26.22
CA PHE A 170 15.39 -5.32 25.87
C PHE A 170 16.78 -5.97 25.97
N THR A 171 16.91 -7.24 26.40
CA THR A 171 18.21 -7.81 26.80
C THR A 171 18.71 -9.01 25.99
N GLY A 172 18.00 -9.45 24.95
CA GLY A 172 18.32 -10.73 24.28
C GLY A 172 19.70 -10.80 23.62
N GLU A 173 20.27 -9.69 23.12
CA GLU A 173 21.64 -9.68 22.60
C GLU A 173 22.70 -9.85 23.71
N ALA A 174 22.51 -9.19 24.85
CA ALA A 174 23.39 -9.32 26.00
C ALA A 174 23.29 -10.73 26.62
N GLU A 175 22.12 -11.34 26.58
CA GLU A 175 21.91 -12.74 26.96
C GLU A 175 22.64 -13.68 26.01
N LEU A 176 22.49 -13.48 24.69
CA LEU A 176 23.16 -14.26 23.66
C LEU A 176 24.69 -14.27 23.85
N GLU A 177 25.33 -13.13 24.14
CA GLU A 177 26.78 -13.07 24.35
C GLU A 177 27.26 -14.01 25.47
N GLN A 178 26.44 -14.21 26.50
CA GLN A 178 26.80 -15.06 27.63
C GLN A 178 26.58 -16.54 27.37
N VAL A 179 25.62 -16.88 26.52
CA VAL A 179 25.24 -18.27 26.22
C VAL A 179 25.74 -18.74 24.86
N TYR A 180 26.40 -17.86 24.11
CA TYR A 180 27.03 -18.18 22.85
C TYR A 180 27.99 -19.36 23.02
N GLY A 181 27.77 -20.38 22.20
CA GLY A 181 28.46 -21.66 22.24
C GLY A 181 27.55 -22.81 22.67
N ALA A 182 26.32 -22.55 23.11
CA ALA A 182 25.36 -23.62 23.42
C ALA A 182 25.08 -24.51 22.19
N LYS A 183 24.81 -25.80 22.40
CA LYS A 183 24.51 -26.71 21.28
C LYS A 183 23.21 -26.34 20.59
N TYR A 184 22.23 -25.85 21.35
CA TYR A 184 20.96 -25.33 20.84
C TYR A 184 20.65 -23.98 21.47
N LEU A 185 20.21 -23.04 20.63
CA LEU A 185 19.75 -21.71 21.04
C LEU A 185 18.32 -21.53 20.53
N LEU A 186 17.39 -21.29 21.45
CA LEU A 186 15.99 -21.02 21.17
C LEU A 186 15.73 -19.55 21.50
N LEU A 187 15.13 -18.82 20.56
CA LEU A 187 14.80 -17.40 20.72
C LEU A 187 13.29 -17.22 20.58
N ASP A 188 12.65 -16.57 21.54
CA ASP A 188 11.24 -16.11 21.43
C ASP A 188 11.20 -14.61 21.10
N ASP A 189 10.10 -14.11 20.54
CA ASP A 189 9.93 -12.74 20.05
C ASP A 189 11.05 -12.25 19.10
N ILE A 190 11.35 -13.03 18.06
CA ILE A 190 12.38 -12.68 17.06
C ILE A 190 12.02 -11.45 16.20
N CYS A 191 10.76 -11.01 16.23
CA CYS A 191 10.29 -9.83 15.51
C CYS A 191 10.27 -8.55 16.36
N THR A 192 10.59 -8.60 17.65
CA THR A 192 10.65 -7.43 18.55
C THR A 192 12.08 -7.11 18.96
N TYR A 193 12.29 -6.11 19.82
CA TYR A 193 13.64 -5.72 20.25
C TYR A 193 14.36 -6.90 20.90
N LYS A 194 13.62 -7.73 21.64
CA LYS A 194 14.13 -8.86 22.44
C LYS A 194 15.18 -9.66 21.68
N ASN A 195 14.79 -10.29 20.58
CA ASN A 195 15.64 -11.25 19.88
C ASN A 195 15.86 -10.94 18.40
N PHE A 196 15.41 -9.79 17.87
CA PHE A 196 15.66 -9.43 16.47
C PHE A 196 17.15 -9.43 16.12
N ALA A 197 17.98 -8.74 16.91
CA ALA A 197 19.43 -8.70 16.66
C ALA A 197 20.09 -10.07 16.83
N ALA A 198 19.73 -10.79 17.90
CA ALA A 198 20.22 -12.15 18.19
C ALA A 198 19.88 -13.13 17.06
N HIS A 199 18.64 -13.10 16.56
CA HIS A 199 18.16 -13.93 15.47
C HIS A 199 18.93 -13.66 14.17
N HIS A 200 19.04 -12.39 13.77
CA HIS A 200 19.77 -12.03 12.54
C HIS A 200 21.27 -12.29 12.65
N ARG A 201 21.86 -12.17 13.83
CA ARG A 201 23.26 -12.57 14.06
C ARG A 201 23.44 -14.06 13.85
N LEU A 202 22.58 -14.90 14.45
CA LEU A 202 22.69 -16.35 14.34
C LEU A 202 22.39 -16.87 12.92
N LEU A 203 21.48 -16.22 12.18
CA LEU A 203 21.26 -16.51 10.75
C LEU A 203 22.51 -16.30 9.89
N ARG A 204 23.39 -15.37 10.29
CA ARG A 204 24.62 -15.03 9.57
C ARG A 204 25.84 -15.78 10.11
N ASP A 205 25.68 -16.52 11.21
CA ASP A 205 26.79 -17.19 11.89
C ASP A 205 26.95 -18.62 11.37
N PRO A 206 28.05 -18.95 10.66
CA PRO A 206 28.26 -20.29 10.11
C PRO A 206 28.46 -21.37 11.19
N SER A 207 28.66 -20.97 12.45
CA SER A 207 28.74 -21.90 13.59
C SER A 207 27.37 -22.42 14.01
N TYR A 208 26.28 -21.86 13.49
CA TYR A 208 24.90 -22.26 13.80
C TYR A 208 24.11 -22.52 12.52
N ILE A 209 23.24 -23.52 12.58
CA ILE A 209 22.23 -23.78 11.56
C ILE A 209 20.85 -23.53 12.15
N LEU A 210 19.97 -22.87 11.39
CA LEU A 210 18.57 -22.73 11.75
C LEU A 210 17.87 -24.09 11.54
N LEU A 211 17.20 -24.59 12.57
CA LEU A 211 16.43 -25.84 12.53
C LEU A 211 14.94 -25.58 12.27
N GLU A 212 14.38 -24.57 12.93
CA GLU A 212 12.96 -24.26 12.89
C GLU A 212 12.76 -22.77 13.16
N GLN A 213 11.79 -22.14 12.49
CA GLN A 213 11.38 -20.78 12.77
C GLN A 213 9.92 -20.57 12.39
N SER A 214 9.31 -19.57 13.02
CA SER A 214 8.01 -19.05 12.62
C SER A 214 8.00 -17.56 12.91
N ALA A 215 7.79 -16.73 11.88
CA ALA A 215 7.69 -15.28 12.05
C ALA A 215 6.24 -14.82 12.34
N SER A 216 5.25 -15.70 12.15
CA SER A 216 3.81 -15.38 12.28
C SER A 216 3.19 -15.89 13.57
N LEU A 217 3.82 -16.85 14.26
CA LEU A 217 3.37 -17.29 15.58
C LEU A 217 3.77 -16.25 16.63
N ARG A 218 2.80 -15.50 17.15
CA ARG A 218 3.02 -14.41 18.12
C ARG A 218 3.99 -13.37 17.54
N ASN A 219 5.05 -12.96 18.25
CA ASN A 219 6.12 -12.14 17.68
C ASN A 219 7.30 -12.97 17.16
N GLY A 220 7.04 -14.24 16.86
CA GLY A 220 7.93 -15.18 16.19
C GLY A 220 8.94 -15.86 17.10
N TYR A 221 9.42 -17.03 16.67
CA TYR A 221 10.49 -17.76 17.35
C TYR A 221 11.49 -18.36 16.35
N SER A 222 12.67 -18.72 16.85
CA SER A 222 13.66 -19.49 16.07
C SER A 222 14.44 -20.47 16.93
N VAL A 223 14.86 -21.58 16.32
CA VAL A 223 15.67 -22.64 16.92
C VAL A 223 16.94 -22.82 16.11
N PHE A 224 18.10 -22.62 16.73
CA PHE A 224 19.41 -22.82 16.13
C PHE A 224 20.14 -24.00 16.76
N LYS A 225 20.97 -24.68 15.98
CA LYS A 225 21.89 -25.74 16.43
C LYS A 225 23.32 -25.42 16.06
N ARG A 226 24.25 -25.57 17.01
CA ARG A 226 25.67 -25.36 16.80
C ARG A 226 26.29 -26.49 15.97
N VAL A 227 27.16 -26.11 15.05
CA VAL A 227 27.98 -27.01 14.23
C VAL A 227 29.30 -27.25 14.95
N GLU A 228 29.52 -28.45 15.47
CA GLU A 228 30.81 -28.81 16.07
C GLU A 228 31.87 -29.00 14.97
N GLN A 229 32.76 -28.01 14.82
CA GLN A 229 34.02 -27.97 14.04
C GLN A 229 34.04 -28.68 12.68
N TYR A 230 34.34 -27.92 11.61
CA TYR A 230 34.80 -28.45 10.32
C TYR A 230 35.90 -29.50 10.52
N PRO A 231 35.65 -30.78 10.23
CA PRO A 231 36.74 -31.66 9.88
C PRO A 231 37.19 -31.20 8.50
N VAL A 232 38.49 -30.91 8.34
CA VAL A 232 39.12 -31.13 7.03
C VAL A 232 38.75 -32.56 6.64
N PRO A 233 37.94 -32.80 5.60
CA PRO A 233 37.58 -34.16 5.27
C PRO A 233 38.85 -34.87 4.81
N PRO A 234 39.17 -36.07 5.32
CA PRO A 234 39.73 -37.04 4.40
C PRO A 234 38.64 -37.25 3.35
N SER A 235 38.95 -36.98 2.09
CA SER A 235 38.13 -37.47 0.98
C SER A 235 37.79 -38.96 1.20
N PRO A 236 36.56 -39.47 0.93
CA PRO A 236 35.34 -38.81 0.44
C PRO A 236 34.08 -39.04 1.34
N VAL A 237 33.03 -38.27 1.00
CA VAL A 237 31.59 -38.34 1.34
C VAL A 237 31.14 -37.47 2.53
N ALA A 238 30.79 -36.21 2.20
CA ALA A 238 30.13 -35.20 3.04
C ALA A 238 28.58 -35.26 2.90
N PRO A 239 27.78 -34.74 3.85
CA PRO A 239 26.32 -34.72 3.76
C PRO A 239 25.86 -33.85 2.59
N GLU A 240 24.88 -34.32 1.83
CA GLU A 240 24.55 -33.85 0.47
C GLU A 240 24.33 -32.33 0.34
N ASP A 241 25.03 -31.71 -0.62
CA ASP A 241 24.85 -30.35 -1.15
C ASP A 241 23.47 -30.19 -1.82
N ILE A 242 22.41 -29.97 -1.02
CA ILE A 242 21.05 -29.85 -1.58
C ILE A 242 20.95 -28.52 -2.35
N LEU A 243 20.94 -28.58 -3.68
CA LEU A 243 20.66 -27.47 -4.62
C LEU A 243 21.74 -26.35 -4.71
N PRO A 244 22.88 -26.58 -5.41
CA PRO A 244 23.89 -25.55 -5.70
C PRO A 244 23.39 -24.49 -6.70
N ILE A 245 24.06 -23.34 -6.76
CA ILE A 245 23.75 -22.29 -7.77
C ILE A 245 24.93 -22.09 -8.74
N HIS A 246 24.64 -22.21 -10.03
CA HIS A 246 25.54 -21.82 -11.11
C HIS A 246 25.12 -20.44 -11.63
N PHE A 247 25.91 -19.42 -11.30
CA PHE A 247 25.75 -18.09 -11.86
C PHE A 247 26.42 -18.04 -13.22
N PHE A 248 25.80 -17.41 -14.21
CA PHE A 248 26.49 -17.11 -15.46
C PHE A 248 26.25 -15.67 -15.92
N THR A 249 27.30 -15.08 -16.47
CA THR A 249 27.32 -13.68 -16.90
C THR A 249 28.03 -13.59 -18.24
N ILE A 250 27.36 -13.00 -19.23
CA ILE A 250 28.00 -12.56 -20.47
C ILE A 250 28.52 -11.14 -20.27
N VAL A 251 29.76 -10.86 -20.67
CA VAL A 251 30.37 -9.56 -20.39
C VAL A 251 31.22 -9.04 -21.55
N LEU A 252 31.02 -7.76 -21.85
CA LEU A 252 31.89 -6.93 -22.66
C LEU A 252 31.85 -5.51 -22.08
N ASN A 253 32.99 -5.03 -21.60
CA ASN A 253 33.11 -3.75 -20.88
C ASN A 253 32.16 -3.65 -19.67
N GLY A 254 32.44 -4.45 -18.65
CA GLY A 254 31.62 -4.60 -17.46
C GLY A 254 31.92 -3.63 -16.31
N GLU A 255 32.92 -2.76 -16.42
CA GLU A 255 33.26 -1.83 -15.36
C GLU A 255 32.23 -0.67 -15.27
N PRO A 256 31.91 -0.18 -14.06
CA PRO A 256 32.37 -0.65 -12.75
C PRO A 256 31.57 -1.85 -12.20
N PHE A 257 30.42 -2.18 -12.80
CA PHE A 257 29.38 -3.04 -12.20
C PHE A 257 29.82 -4.48 -11.93
N ILE A 258 30.67 -5.06 -12.80
CA ILE A 258 31.13 -6.45 -12.68
C ILE A 258 31.76 -6.76 -11.32
N ARG A 259 32.33 -5.74 -10.65
CA ARG A 259 32.99 -5.86 -9.36
C ARG A 259 32.02 -6.16 -8.21
N TYR A 260 30.77 -5.71 -8.32
CA TYR A 260 29.75 -5.91 -7.30
C TYR A 260 29.45 -7.39 -7.07
N HIS A 261 29.40 -8.16 -8.15
CA HIS A 261 28.94 -9.56 -8.10
C HIS A 261 29.81 -10.41 -7.18
N LEU A 262 31.14 -10.32 -7.28
CA LEU A 262 32.02 -11.09 -6.40
C LEU A 262 31.78 -10.74 -4.91
N ASP A 263 31.57 -9.46 -4.61
CA ASP A 263 31.35 -9.02 -3.23
C ASP A 263 30.10 -9.65 -2.62
N ILE A 264 29.08 -9.91 -3.43
CA ILE A 264 27.85 -10.60 -3.02
C ILE A 264 28.04 -12.11 -3.01
N LEU A 265 28.54 -12.70 -4.10
CA LEU A 265 28.63 -14.15 -4.26
C LEU A 265 29.51 -14.80 -3.18
N LYS A 266 30.62 -14.15 -2.79
CA LYS A 266 31.53 -14.67 -1.74
C LYS A 266 30.90 -14.75 -0.35
N GLN A 267 29.75 -14.09 -0.13
CA GLN A 267 29.02 -14.10 1.15
C GLN A 267 27.96 -15.22 1.20
N LEU A 268 27.72 -15.96 0.11
CA LEU A 268 26.68 -16.97 0.06
C LEU A 268 27.06 -18.21 0.90
N PRO A 269 26.16 -18.72 1.76
CA PRO A 269 26.46 -19.80 2.71
C PRO A 269 26.31 -21.22 2.12
N PHE A 270 26.30 -21.37 0.80
CA PHE A 270 26.09 -22.65 0.10
C PHE A 270 26.97 -22.76 -1.14
N ARG A 271 27.08 -23.95 -1.75
CA ARG A 271 27.89 -24.14 -2.94
C ARG A 271 27.36 -23.31 -4.12
N TRP A 272 28.25 -22.52 -4.70
CA TRP A 272 27.99 -21.77 -5.92
C TRP A 272 29.20 -21.83 -6.86
N HIS A 273 28.96 -21.55 -8.14
CA HIS A 273 30.00 -21.42 -9.16
C HIS A 273 29.65 -20.26 -10.11
N TRP A 274 30.63 -19.47 -10.52
CA TRP A 274 30.42 -18.35 -11.43
C TRP A 274 31.10 -18.57 -12.78
N HIS A 275 30.28 -18.68 -13.82
CA HIS A 275 30.67 -18.88 -15.20
C HIS A 275 30.66 -17.54 -15.94
N ILE A 276 31.83 -17.02 -16.29
CA ILE A 276 31.97 -15.70 -16.93
C ILE A 276 32.36 -15.89 -18.39
N VAL A 277 31.52 -15.41 -19.30
CA VAL A 277 31.76 -15.51 -20.74
C VAL A 277 32.10 -14.14 -21.28
N GLU A 278 33.38 -13.92 -21.54
CA GLU A 278 33.87 -12.62 -22.01
C GLU A 278 33.99 -12.60 -23.54
N GLY A 279 33.54 -11.49 -24.13
CA GLY A 279 33.92 -11.10 -25.48
C GLY A 279 32.76 -10.53 -26.29
N VAL A 280 33.05 -10.23 -27.54
CA VAL A 280 32.06 -9.65 -28.46
C VAL A 280 31.19 -10.75 -29.07
N ALA A 281 29.87 -10.62 -28.92
CA ALA A 281 28.91 -11.39 -29.70
C ALA A 281 28.69 -10.74 -31.08
N ALA A 282 28.81 -11.52 -32.15
CA ALA A 282 28.39 -11.08 -33.48
C ALA A 282 26.89 -10.75 -33.49
N LEU A 283 26.48 -9.76 -34.29
CA LEU A 283 25.08 -9.34 -34.48
C LEU A 283 24.31 -10.33 -35.35
N LYS A 284 24.15 -11.55 -34.84
CA LYS A 284 23.52 -12.70 -35.49
C LYS A 284 22.47 -13.31 -34.57
N HIS A 285 21.61 -14.16 -35.13
CA HIS A 285 20.55 -14.85 -34.39
C HIS A 285 19.68 -13.84 -33.63
N ASP A 286 19.66 -13.92 -32.30
CA ASP A 286 18.82 -13.11 -31.41
C ASP A 286 19.13 -11.60 -31.48
N THR A 287 20.32 -11.21 -31.95
CA THR A 287 20.70 -9.80 -32.13
C THR A 287 20.72 -9.34 -33.60
N ALA A 288 20.28 -10.18 -34.55
CA ALA A 288 20.31 -9.83 -35.98
C ALA A 288 19.41 -8.64 -36.34
N TRP A 289 18.38 -8.36 -35.52
CA TRP A 289 17.48 -7.23 -35.70
C TRP A 289 18.19 -5.87 -35.61
N SER A 290 19.28 -5.77 -34.84
CA SER A 290 19.97 -4.48 -34.62
C SER A 290 20.67 -3.97 -35.87
N VAL A 291 21.11 -4.87 -36.75
CA VAL A 291 21.79 -4.50 -38.02
C VAL A 291 20.88 -3.61 -38.87
N ALA A 292 19.58 -3.91 -38.92
CA ALA A 292 18.61 -3.09 -39.64
C ALA A 292 18.40 -1.70 -39.02
N GLN A 293 18.69 -1.54 -37.72
CA GLN A 293 18.63 -0.27 -37.01
C GLN A 293 19.95 0.52 -37.08
N GLY A 294 21.02 -0.07 -37.64
CA GLY A 294 22.36 0.53 -37.73
C GLY A 294 23.35 -0.02 -36.72
N GLY A 295 23.00 -1.08 -36.00
CA GLY A 295 23.90 -1.79 -35.08
C GLY A 295 25.11 -2.38 -35.82
N GLN A 296 26.29 -2.16 -35.24
CA GLN A 296 27.57 -2.63 -35.78
C GLN A 296 28.57 -2.91 -34.65
N VAL A 297 29.44 -3.89 -34.89
CA VAL A 297 30.64 -4.12 -34.06
C VAL A 297 31.77 -3.29 -34.64
N ILE A 298 32.23 -2.29 -33.88
CA ILE A 298 33.32 -1.39 -34.29
C ILE A 298 34.54 -1.61 -33.40
N ASP A 299 35.74 -1.36 -33.93
CA ASP A 299 36.98 -1.55 -33.18
C ASP A 299 37.04 -0.65 -31.93
N GLU A 300 36.32 0.48 -31.91
CA GLU A 300 36.26 1.33 -30.75
C GLU A 300 35.55 0.69 -29.55
N ILE A 301 34.76 -0.38 -29.66
CA ILE A 301 34.04 -0.95 -28.50
C ILE A 301 34.75 -2.14 -27.83
N HIS A 302 35.90 -2.60 -28.36
CA HIS A 302 36.63 -3.74 -27.81
C HIS A 302 38.14 -3.63 -28.02
N ARG A 303 38.92 -4.55 -27.42
CA ARG A 303 40.35 -4.75 -27.70
C ARG A 303 40.53 -6.18 -28.21
N ASP A 304 40.68 -6.33 -29.54
CA ASP A 304 40.82 -7.64 -30.21
C ASP A 304 39.76 -8.69 -29.78
N GLY A 305 38.50 -8.28 -29.71
CA GLY A 305 37.38 -9.14 -29.30
C GLY A 305 37.15 -9.28 -27.79
N ARG A 306 37.96 -8.59 -26.95
CA ARG A 306 37.82 -8.56 -25.48
C ARG A 306 37.43 -7.18 -24.95
N SER A 307 37.13 -7.09 -23.65
CA SER A 307 36.84 -5.81 -22.99
C SER A 307 38.06 -4.90 -22.98
N LYS A 308 37.83 -3.58 -23.03
CA LYS A 308 38.88 -2.55 -23.13
C LYS A 308 38.91 -1.55 -21.98
N ASP A 309 38.00 -1.68 -21.02
CA ASP A 309 37.72 -0.74 -19.93
C ASP A 309 38.36 -1.12 -18.58
N GLY A 310 39.16 -2.20 -18.54
CA GLY A 310 39.71 -2.77 -17.31
C GLY A 310 39.06 -4.09 -16.89
N THR A 311 37.93 -4.46 -17.51
CA THR A 311 37.23 -5.73 -17.19
C THR A 311 38.12 -6.94 -17.47
N THR A 312 38.81 -6.98 -18.61
CA THR A 312 39.69 -8.11 -18.98
C THR A 312 40.71 -8.38 -17.87
N GLU A 313 41.38 -7.32 -17.41
CA GLU A 313 42.41 -7.38 -16.38
C GLU A 313 41.83 -7.80 -15.02
N TYR A 314 40.64 -7.33 -14.66
CA TYR A 314 39.93 -7.76 -13.45
C TYR A 314 39.54 -9.24 -13.50
N LEU A 315 39.01 -9.73 -14.63
CA LEU A 315 38.63 -11.13 -14.80
C LEU A 315 39.84 -12.07 -14.73
N ASP A 316 41.01 -11.63 -15.22
CA ASP A 316 42.26 -12.39 -15.09
C ASP A 316 42.67 -12.55 -13.63
N GLU A 317 42.55 -11.48 -12.83
CA GLU A 317 42.80 -11.53 -11.38
C GLU A 317 41.82 -12.48 -10.69
N LEU A 318 40.53 -12.41 -11.02
CA LEU A 318 39.49 -13.26 -10.44
C LEU A 318 39.72 -14.74 -10.70
N ALA A 319 39.96 -15.12 -11.95
CA ALA A 319 40.18 -16.51 -12.35
C ALA A 319 41.44 -17.09 -11.68
N GLN A 320 42.48 -16.28 -11.48
CA GLN A 320 43.68 -16.69 -10.76
C GLN A 320 43.43 -16.88 -9.26
N ARG A 321 42.63 -15.99 -8.65
CA ARG A 321 42.40 -15.97 -7.19
C ARG A 321 41.36 -17.00 -6.74
N TYR A 322 40.38 -17.31 -7.56
CA TYR A 322 39.27 -18.22 -7.24
C TYR A 322 39.09 -19.33 -8.29
N PRO A 323 40.14 -20.13 -8.59
CA PRO A 323 40.13 -21.08 -9.72
C PRO A 323 39.10 -22.22 -9.60
N GLU A 324 38.67 -22.54 -8.37
CA GLU A 324 37.68 -23.60 -8.10
C GLU A 324 36.22 -23.09 -8.14
N GLN A 325 36.01 -21.77 -8.08
CA GLN A 325 34.68 -21.15 -7.97
C GLN A 325 34.31 -20.31 -9.20
N ILE A 326 35.31 -19.90 -10.00
CA ILE A 326 35.13 -19.02 -11.14
C ILE A 326 35.74 -19.67 -12.38
N THR A 327 34.96 -19.78 -13.45
CA THR A 327 35.46 -20.23 -14.76
C THR A 327 35.26 -19.15 -15.80
N LEU A 328 36.34 -18.81 -16.49
CA LEU A 328 36.37 -17.80 -17.53
C LEU A 328 36.40 -18.44 -18.92
N TYR A 329 35.44 -18.09 -19.76
CA TYR A 329 35.30 -18.56 -21.14
C TYR A 329 35.61 -17.41 -22.10
N ARG A 330 36.53 -17.64 -23.06
CA ARG A 330 36.97 -16.66 -24.05
C ARG A 330 37.23 -17.31 -25.40
N LYS A 331 37.02 -16.53 -26.46
CA LYS A 331 37.55 -16.84 -27.79
C LYS A 331 39.03 -16.44 -27.91
N PRO A 332 39.77 -17.01 -28.89
CA PRO A 332 41.06 -16.48 -29.30
C PRO A 332 40.99 -14.98 -29.62
N LEU A 333 42.12 -14.27 -29.45
CA LEU A 333 42.19 -12.84 -29.78
C LEU A 333 41.85 -12.61 -31.26
N GLY A 334 40.97 -11.64 -31.53
CA GLY A 334 40.47 -11.32 -32.86
C GLY A 334 39.28 -12.16 -33.35
N GLU A 335 38.81 -13.13 -32.56
CA GLU A 335 37.61 -13.92 -32.87
C GLU A 335 36.41 -13.44 -32.04
N PHE A 336 35.23 -13.43 -32.66
CA PHE A 336 33.96 -13.09 -32.01
C PHE A 336 33.11 -14.34 -31.79
N TRP A 337 32.26 -14.31 -30.76
CA TRP A 337 31.25 -15.34 -30.54
C TRP A 337 30.19 -15.31 -31.65
N ASP A 338 29.67 -16.46 -32.06
CA ASP A 338 28.61 -16.63 -33.05
C ASP A 338 27.23 -16.29 -32.44
N GLY A 339 27.10 -15.05 -31.99
CA GLY A 339 25.95 -14.53 -31.27
C GLY A 339 25.91 -14.90 -29.78
N LYS A 340 24.98 -14.27 -29.05
CA LYS A 340 24.81 -14.49 -27.60
C LYS A 340 24.39 -15.93 -27.27
N ARG A 341 23.69 -16.61 -28.19
CA ARG A 341 23.28 -18.00 -28.02
C ARG A 341 24.47 -18.96 -27.86
N GLU A 342 25.58 -18.74 -28.57
CA GLU A 342 26.80 -19.52 -28.35
C GLU A 342 27.34 -19.26 -26.94
N MET A 343 27.43 -17.98 -26.56
CA MET A 343 27.98 -17.56 -25.27
C MET A 343 27.27 -18.24 -24.09
N VAL A 344 25.93 -18.30 -24.09
CA VAL A 344 25.18 -18.90 -22.97
C VAL A 344 25.18 -20.43 -22.95
N ASN A 345 25.43 -21.09 -24.08
CA ASN A 345 25.50 -22.56 -24.13
C ASN A 345 26.86 -23.11 -23.69
N VAL A 346 27.96 -22.40 -23.98
CA VAL A 346 29.32 -22.88 -23.66
C VAL A 346 29.51 -23.27 -22.19
N PRO A 347 29.02 -22.51 -21.19
CA PRO A 347 29.12 -22.93 -19.80
C PRO A 347 28.41 -24.25 -19.49
N LEU A 348 27.29 -24.57 -20.16
CA LEU A 348 26.47 -25.74 -19.84
C LEU A 348 27.21 -27.07 -20.03
N ASP A 349 28.12 -27.14 -20.99
CA ASP A 349 28.99 -28.32 -21.23
C ASP A 349 29.88 -28.64 -20.02
N HIS A 350 30.12 -27.66 -19.15
CA HIS A 350 30.96 -27.78 -17.96
C HIS A 350 30.16 -27.94 -16.66
N ILE A 351 28.83 -27.86 -16.70
CA ILE A 351 27.97 -28.03 -15.51
C ILE A 351 27.47 -29.47 -15.47
N GLN A 352 28.08 -30.26 -14.60
CA GLN A 352 27.80 -31.71 -14.46
C GLN A 352 26.81 -32.03 -13.35
N ASP A 353 26.53 -31.07 -12.46
CA ASP A 353 25.63 -31.25 -11.33
C ASP A 353 24.26 -30.61 -11.61
N SER A 354 23.21 -31.16 -11.01
CA SER A 354 21.88 -30.52 -11.01
C SER A 354 21.84 -29.41 -9.96
N GLY A 355 21.11 -28.33 -10.24
CA GLY A 355 21.11 -27.14 -9.38
C GLY A 355 20.15 -26.07 -9.85
N LEU A 356 20.42 -24.83 -9.45
CA LEU A 356 19.85 -23.63 -10.04
C LEU A 356 20.85 -23.03 -11.03
N LEU A 357 20.37 -22.64 -12.20
CA LEU A 357 21.10 -21.81 -13.15
C LEU A 357 20.55 -20.38 -13.01
N TRP A 358 21.43 -19.43 -12.73
CA TRP A 358 21.08 -18.04 -12.49
C TRP A 358 21.82 -17.12 -13.46
N GLN A 359 21.09 -16.47 -14.36
CA GLN A 359 21.65 -15.45 -15.25
C GLN A 359 21.72 -14.11 -14.50
N ILE A 360 22.91 -13.49 -14.48
CA ILE A 360 23.08 -12.13 -13.95
C ILE A 360 23.77 -11.31 -15.03
N ASP A 361 23.06 -10.33 -15.59
CA ASP A 361 23.68 -9.36 -16.48
C ASP A 361 24.58 -8.42 -15.67
N VAL A 362 25.61 -7.87 -16.32
CA VAL A 362 26.69 -7.18 -15.61
C VAL A 362 26.19 -5.97 -14.83
N ASP A 363 25.16 -5.29 -15.32
CA ASP A 363 24.52 -4.12 -14.73
C ASP A 363 23.30 -4.46 -13.84
N GLU A 364 23.12 -5.72 -13.42
CA GLU A 364 22.04 -6.18 -12.53
C GLU A 364 22.54 -6.48 -11.11
N LEU A 365 22.19 -5.63 -10.15
CA LEU A 365 22.66 -5.74 -8.78
C LEU A 365 21.64 -6.46 -7.90
N TRP A 366 22.09 -7.56 -7.28
CA TRP A 366 21.33 -8.43 -6.37
C TRP A 366 21.92 -8.42 -4.97
N THR A 367 21.10 -8.43 -3.92
CA THR A 367 21.60 -8.57 -2.55
C THR A 367 21.80 -10.03 -2.15
N VAL A 368 22.65 -10.28 -1.14
CA VAL A 368 22.84 -11.62 -0.54
C VAL A 368 21.50 -12.21 -0.08
N GLU A 369 20.66 -11.39 0.56
CA GLU A 369 19.35 -11.77 1.07
C GLU A 369 18.40 -12.22 -0.05
N GLN A 370 18.39 -11.52 -1.19
CA GLN A 370 17.56 -11.88 -2.34
C GLN A 370 17.97 -13.23 -2.92
N ILE A 371 19.27 -13.48 -3.07
CA ILE A 371 19.79 -14.75 -3.59
C ILE A 371 19.44 -15.90 -2.65
N CYS A 372 19.66 -15.74 -1.34
CA CYS A 372 19.33 -16.74 -0.34
C CYS A 372 17.82 -17.02 -0.28
N THR A 373 16.99 -15.98 -0.31
CA THR A 373 15.53 -16.10 -0.26
C THR A 373 15.00 -16.84 -1.48
N MET A 374 15.49 -16.53 -2.69
CA MET A 374 15.07 -17.26 -3.89
C MET A 374 15.49 -18.74 -3.83
N ARG A 375 16.71 -19.04 -3.39
CA ARG A 375 17.15 -20.43 -3.20
C ARG A 375 16.25 -21.17 -2.22
N GLN A 376 15.89 -20.53 -1.10
CA GLN A 376 14.99 -21.10 -0.11
C GLN A 376 13.60 -21.39 -0.69
N LEU A 377 13.03 -20.47 -1.46
CA LEU A 377 11.75 -20.69 -2.16
C LEU A 377 11.81 -21.92 -3.08
N PHE A 378 12.91 -22.14 -3.81
CA PHE A 378 13.09 -23.34 -4.63
C PHE A 378 13.30 -24.63 -3.81
N LEU A 379 13.85 -24.55 -2.61
CA LEU A 379 13.94 -25.67 -1.68
C LEU A 379 12.55 -26.03 -1.12
N ASP A 380 11.78 -25.04 -0.70
CA ASP A 380 10.43 -25.20 -0.15
C ASP A 380 9.41 -25.66 -1.21
N ARG A 381 9.66 -25.30 -2.47
CA ARG A 381 8.83 -25.65 -3.63
C ARG A 381 9.65 -26.41 -4.69
N PRO A 382 9.95 -27.70 -4.46
CA PRO A 382 10.64 -28.54 -5.44
C PRO A 382 9.92 -28.65 -6.79
N ASP A 383 8.61 -28.41 -6.81
CA ASP A 383 7.76 -28.42 -8.01
C ASP A 383 7.98 -27.22 -8.93
N LYS A 384 8.61 -26.14 -8.44
CA LYS A 384 8.86 -24.93 -9.23
C LYS A 384 10.11 -25.07 -10.09
N THR A 385 10.02 -24.62 -11.34
CA THR A 385 11.03 -24.86 -12.39
C THR A 385 11.80 -23.63 -12.84
N ALA A 386 11.23 -22.43 -12.67
CA ALA A 386 11.90 -21.16 -13.00
C ALA A 386 11.34 -20.01 -12.15
N ALA A 387 11.91 -18.82 -12.26
CA ALA A 387 11.42 -17.63 -11.55
C ALA A 387 11.50 -16.35 -12.40
N TYR A 388 10.38 -15.63 -12.43
CA TYR A 388 10.25 -14.30 -13.01
C TYR A 388 10.38 -13.22 -11.94
N PHE A 389 11.02 -12.11 -12.28
CA PHE A 389 11.31 -11.03 -11.35
C PHE A 389 10.83 -9.68 -11.86
N TRP A 390 10.62 -8.75 -10.95
CA TRP A 390 10.64 -7.35 -11.31
C TRP A 390 12.03 -6.77 -11.06
N CYS A 391 12.31 -5.64 -11.70
CA CYS A 391 13.51 -4.87 -11.40
C CYS A 391 13.17 -3.41 -11.11
N THR A 392 14.04 -2.74 -10.37
CA THR A 392 14.13 -1.29 -10.39
C THR A 392 15.04 -0.90 -11.55
N TYR A 393 14.46 -0.40 -12.63
CA TYR A 393 15.19 -0.10 -13.85
C TYR A 393 15.64 1.36 -13.88
N PHE A 394 16.95 1.60 -13.78
CA PHE A 394 17.54 2.92 -13.75
C PHE A 394 17.80 3.46 -15.16
N VAL A 395 17.34 4.70 -15.38
CA VAL A 395 17.55 5.50 -16.60
C VAL A 395 18.46 6.71 -16.36
N GLY A 396 19.08 6.76 -15.18
CA GLY A 396 20.01 7.79 -14.69
C GLY A 396 20.53 7.37 -13.31
N ASP A 397 21.48 8.09 -12.74
CA ASP A 397 22.01 7.80 -11.40
C ASP A 397 20.97 7.99 -10.28
N SER A 398 19.95 8.80 -10.54
CA SER A 398 18.87 9.16 -9.62
C SER A 398 17.47 9.01 -10.24
N LEU A 399 17.36 8.40 -11.42
CA LEU A 399 16.13 8.28 -12.19
C LEU A 399 15.78 6.82 -12.49
N VAL A 400 14.52 6.44 -12.26
CA VAL A 400 14.01 5.07 -12.43
C VAL A 400 12.70 5.05 -13.20
N ILE A 401 12.43 3.91 -13.85
CA ILE A 401 11.09 3.64 -14.39
C ILE A 401 10.12 3.38 -13.24
N SER A 402 9.04 4.15 -13.19
CA SER A 402 8.06 4.15 -12.10
C SER A 402 6.70 3.57 -12.48
N SER A 403 6.51 3.16 -13.73
CA SER A 403 5.27 2.56 -14.27
C SER A 403 5.41 1.07 -14.54
N ARG A 404 4.38 0.26 -14.24
CA ARG A 404 4.28 -1.15 -14.63
C ARG A 404 3.73 -1.36 -16.03
N HIS A 405 3.94 -2.57 -16.57
CA HIS A 405 3.39 -3.06 -17.84
C HIS A 405 3.83 -2.28 -19.09
N CYS A 406 4.94 -1.56 -19.00
CA CYS A 406 5.55 -0.81 -20.09
C CYS A 406 7.04 -1.15 -20.17
N TYR A 407 7.70 -0.91 -21.29
CA TYR A 407 9.14 -1.06 -21.55
C TYR A 407 9.85 -2.10 -20.65
N ALA A 408 10.62 -1.67 -19.65
CA ALA A 408 11.38 -2.55 -18.76
C ALA A 408 10.57 -3.21 -17.62
N GLN A 409 9.28 -2.94 -17.55
CA GLN A 409 8.32 -3.51 -16.60
C GLN A 409 7.20 -4.27 -17.34
N ASN A 410 7.48 -4.76 -18.56
CA ASN A 410 6.53 -5.51 -19.36
C ASN A 410 6.64 -7.02 -19.07
N PRO A 411 5.58 -7.69 -18.56
CA PRO A 411 5.59 -9.13 -18.36
C PRO A 411 5.87 -9.95 -19.62
N GLN A 412 5.63 -9.39 -20.82
CA GLN A 412 5.94 -10.03 -22.10
C GLN A 412 7.42 -9.90 -22.51
N GLN A 413 8.19 -9.04 -21.83
CA GLN A 413 9.64 -8.83 -22.03
C GLN A 413 10.48 -9.45 -20.90
N GLU A 414 9.85 -10.30 -20.08
CA GLU A 414 10.35 -11.26 -19.08
C GLU A 414 11.76 -11.03 -18.49
N TRP A 415 11.81 -10.56 -17.23
CA TRP A 415 13.00 -10.75 -16.38
C TRP A 415 12.99 -12.16 -15.77
N LEU A 416 13.17 -13.13 -16.66
CA LEU A 416 13.39 -14.52 -16.29
C LEU A 416 14.88 -14.69 -15.99
N ARG A 417 15.23 -15.05 -14.75
CA ARG A 417 16.63 -15.04 -14.29
C ARG A 417 17.10 -16.33 -13.63
N VAL A 418 16.18 -17.19 -13.18
CA VAL A 418 16.54 -18.43 -12.48
C VAL A 418 15.77 -19.63 -13.02
N TRP A 419 16.47 -20.73 -13.24
CA TRP A 419 15.92 -22.01 -13.71
C TRP A 419 16.45 -23.16 -12.86
N ARG A 420 15.63 -24.19 -12.68
CA ARG A 420 16.08 -25.48 -12.18
C ARG A 420 16.76 -26.22 -13.33
N TYR A 421 18.06 -26.49 -13.19
CA TYR A 421 18.90 -27.05 -14.24
C TYR A 421 19.23 -28.52 -13.99
N GLN A 422 19.24 -29.29 -15.08
CA GLN A 422 19.78 -30.64 -15.13
C GLN A 422 20.76 -30.75 -16.31
N PRO A 423 21.86 -31.53 -16.16
CA PRO A 423 22.79 -31.80 -17.25
C PRO A 423 22.07 -32.31 -18.51
N GLY A 424 22.39 -31.70 -19.66
CA GLY A 424 21.77 -32.02 -20.96
C GLY A 424 20.67 -31.05 -21.40
N MET A 425 20.26 -30.11 -20.55
CA MET A 425 19.46 -28.95 -20.97
C MET A 425 20.31 -27.99 -21.81
N THR A 426 19.70 -27.29 -22.76
CA THR A 426 20.40 -26.31 -23.64
C THR A 426 19.59 -25.04 -23.84
N TRP A 427 20.25 -23.93 -24.13
CA TRP A 427 19.57 -22.67 -24.48
C TRP A 427 19.16 -22.68 -25.95
N ALA A 428 17.84 -22.68 -26.20
CA ALA A 428 17.28 -22.53 -27.54
C ALA A 428 17.37 -21.07 -28.04
N ALA A 429 17.26 -20.10 -27.12
CA ALA A 429 17.36 -18.65 -27.37
C ALA A 429 17.86 -17.90 -26.13
N HIS A 430 18.47 -16.74 -26.33
CA HIS A 430 18.88 -15.79 -25.26
C HIS A 430 17.88 -14.64 -25.09
N GLU A 431 17.26 -14.16 -26.17
CA GLU A 431 16.29 -13.05 -26.13
C GLU A 431 15.00 -13.42 -26.88
N PRO A 432 13.89 -13.74 -26.17
CA PRO A 432 13.83 -14.01 -24.73
C PRO A 432 14.60 -15.30 -24.35
N PRO A 433 15.07 -15.43 -23.09
CA PRO A 433 15.88 -16.58 -22.66
C PRO A 433 15.02 -17.84 -22.56
N ARG A 434 15.41 -18.91 -23.28
CA ARG A 434 14.65 -20.16 -23.36
C ARG A 434 15.55 -21.37 -23.12
N LEU A 435 15.55 -21.86 -21.89
CA LEU A 435 16.23 -23.10 -21.50
C LEU A 435 15.29 -24.27 -21.76
N VAL A 436 15.74 -25.23 -22.58
CA VAL A 436 14.91 -26.37 -22.99
C VAL A 436 15.46 -27.71 -22.53
N GLN A 437 14.55 -28.63 -22.27
CA GLN A 437 14.83 -30.04 -21.99
C GLN A 437 14.18 -30.94 -23.06
N SER A 438 14.73 -32.15 -23.25
CA SER A 438 14.12 -33.14 -24.14
C SER A 438 12.91 -33.79 -23.47
N SER A 439 11.72 -33.70 -24.08
CA SER A 439 10.51 -34.34 -23.59
C SER A 439 10.48 -35.85 -23.92
N THR A 440 9.58 -36.57 -23.26
CA THR A 440 9.33 -38.02 -23.49
C THR A 440 8.87 -38.35 -24.90
N ASN A 441 8.35 -37.37 -25.65
CA ASN A 441 7.90 -37.50 -27.04
C ASN A 441 8.96 -37.06 -28.07
N GLY A 442 10.12 -36.58 -27.63
CA GLY A 442 11.21 -36.09 -28.48
C GLY A 442 11.14 -34.59 -28.83
N ASP A 443 10.08 -33.90 -28.45
CA ASP A 443 9.96 -32.44 -28.59
C ASP A 443 10.76 -31.70 -27.51
N GLN A 444 11.23 -30.49 -27.79
CA GLN A 444 11.88 -29.62 -26.79
C GLN A 444 10.83 -28.85 -25.99
N GLU A 445 10.90 -28.95 -24.66
CA GLU A 445 10.00 -28.25 -23.72
C GLU A 445 10.76 -27.14 -22.99
N ASP A 446 10.13 -25.97 -22.88
CA ASP A 446 10.69 -24.80 -22.21
C ASP A 446 10.48 -24.87 -20.70
N VAL A 447 11.59 -24.91 -19.94
CA VAL A 447 11.59 -25.10 -18.49
C VAL A 447 10.79 -24.01 -17.77
N ALA A 448 10.75 -22.80 -18.31
CA ALA A 448 10.04 -21.68 -17.70
C ALA A 448 8.51 -21.79 -17.83
N THR A 449 8.00 -22.57 -18.78
CA THR A 449 6.55 -22.71 -19.04
C THR A 449 5.87 -23.78 -18.17
N ILE A 450 6.65 -24.60 -17.44
CA ILE A 450 6.14 -25.75 -16.70
C ILE A 450 5.44 -25.28 -15.41
N ARG A 451 6.21 -24.78 -14.42
CA ARG A 451 5.69 -24.24 -13.15
C ARG A 451 6.62 -23.15 -12.59
N PRO A 452 6.61 -21.94 -13.17
CA PRO A 452 7.47 -20.86 -12.68
C PRO A 452 6.91 -20.22 -11.39
N PHE A 453 7.78 -19.55 -10.65
CA PHE A 453 7.37 -18.46 -9.76
C PHE A 453 7.03 -17.24 -10.61
N THR A 454 5.85 -16.68 -10.38
CA THR A 454 5.37 -15.46 -11.04
C THR A 454 6.03 -14.21 -10.47
N HIS A 455 6.02 -13.11 -11.23
CA HIS A 455 6.47 -11.79 -10.78
C HIS A 455 5.84 -11.37 -9.43
N ARG A 456 4.55 -11.69 -9.21
CA ARG A 456 3.84 -11.37 -7.97
C ARG A 456 4.31 -12.19 -6.79
N GLU A 457 4.63 -13.48 -7.00
CA GLU A 457 5.16 -14.36 -5.95
C GLU A 457 6.56 -13.91 -5.51
N THR A 458 7.44 -13.58 -6.47
CA THR A 458 8.80 -13.12 -6.17
C THR A 458 8.83 -11.74 -5.53
N GLU A 459 8.03 -10.79 -6.02
CA GLU A 459 7.93 -9.45 -5.43
C GLU A 459 7.41 -9.48 -3.99
N ARG A 460 6.41 -10.31 -3.69
CA ARG A 460 5.90 -10.50 -2.32
C ARG A 460 6.98 -11.05 -1.37
N ALA A 461 7.97 -11.74 -1.90
CA ALA A 461 9.13 -12.22 -1.16
C ALA A 461 10.30 -11.20 -1.14
N GLY A 462 10.10 -9.96 -1.59
CA GLY A 462 11.13 -8.92 -1.62
C GLY A 462 12.15 -9.05 -2.76
N LEU A 463 11.87 -9.90 -3.77
CA LEU A 463 12.80 -10.22 -4.84
C LEU A 463 12.64 -9.27 -6.04
N VAL A 464 13.07 -8.01 -5.85
CA VAL A 464 13.15 -6.99 -6.90
C VAL A 464 14.59 -6.48 -6.99
N PHE A 465 15.31 -6.86 -8.05
CA PHE A 465 16.72 -6.47 -8.23
C PHE A 465 16.87 -5.08 -8.84
N GLN A 466 18.07 -4.50 -8.81
CA GLN A 466 18.30 -3.18 -9.43
C GLN A 466 19.03 -3.31 -10.76
N HIS A 467 18.46 -2.78 -11.83
CA HIS A 467 19.07 -2.80 -13.17
C HIS A 467 19.58 -1.41 -13.55
N PHE A 468 20.90 -1.24 -13.56
CA PHE A 468 21.57 0.01 -13.87
C PHE A 468 21.80 0.21 -15.37
N ALA A 469 20.74 0.10 -16.18
CA ALA A 469 20.86 -0.06 -17.63
C ALA A 469 21.31 1.19 -18.43
N TYR A 470 21.02 2.40 -17.93
CA TYR A 470 21.36 3.66 -18.60
C TYR A 470 21.85 4.71 -17.59
N VAL A 471 22.92 4.41 -16.86
CA VAL A 471 23.43 5.30 -15.81
C VAL A 471 24.79 5.92 -16.14
N THR A 472 25.51 5.38 -17.13
CA THR A 472 26.77 5.95 -17.62
C THR A 472 26.72 6.26 -19.11
N GLU A 473 27.42 7.32 -19.53
CA GLU A 473 27.54 7.65 -20.94
C GLU A 473 28.14 6.51 -21.77
N ALA A 474 29.07 5.73 -21.20
CA ALA A 474 29.71 4.59 -21.86
C ALA A 474 28.69 3.48 -22.22
N GLN A 475 27.72 3.19 -21.35
CA GLN A 475 26.64 2.26 -21.65
C GLN A 475 25.79 2.75 -22.83
N LEU A 476 25.48 4.05 -22.89
CA LEU A 476 24.69 4.62 -23.99
C LEU A 476 25.49 4.62 -25.30
N GLN A 477 26.78 4.97 -25.28
CA GLN A 477 27.67 4.91 -26.44
C GLN A 477 27.78 3.49 -27.01
N PHE A 478 27.89 2.49 -26.12
CA PHE A 478 27.88 1.08 -26.51
C PHE A 478 26.55 0.71 -27.17
N LYS A 479 25.40 1.04 -26.56
CA LYS A 479 24.09 0.68 -27.09
C LYS A 479 23.77 1.42 -28.41
N GLU A 480 24.22 2.66 -28.56
CA GLU A 480 24.12 3.43 -29.80
C GLU A 480 24.86 2.76 -30.95
N SER A 481 26.06 2.24 -30.69
CA SER A 481 26.88 1.56 -31.71
C SER A 481 26.41 0.12 -31.97
N TYR A 482 26.20 -0.67 -30.91
CA TYR A 482 25.94 -2.11 -31.00
C TYR A 482 24.48 -2.44 -31.36
N TYR A 483 23.51 -1.72 -30.78
CA TYR A 483 22.08 -1.94 -31.07
C TYR A 483 21.52 -0.97 -32.13
N GLY A 484 22.23 0.11 -32.46
CA GLY A 484 21.75 1.12 -33.41
C GLY A 484 20.80 2.15 -32.80
N TYR A 485 20.82 2.34 -31.48
CA TYR A 485 20.00 3.32 -30.77
C TYR A 485 20.44 4.75 -31.10
N LYS A 486 19.84 5.35 -32.13
CA LYS A 486 20.24 6.65 -32.66
C LYS A 486 20.14 7.77 -31.61
N ASN A 487 21.22 8.54 -31.46
CA ASN A 487 21.33 9.69 -30.56
C ASN A 487 21.13 9.33 -29.07
N ALA A 488 21.36 8.09 -28.67
CA ALA A 488 21.10 7.61 -27.31
C ALA A 488 21.80 8.48 -26.26
N VAL A 489 23.06 8.86 -26.50
CA VAL A 489 23.83 9.72 -25.58
C VAL A 489 23.20 11.10 -25.42
N ALA A 490 22.91 11.78 -26.52
CA ALA A 490 22.35 13.14 -26.49
C ALA A 490 20.95 13.18 -25.86
N GLN A 491 20.14 12.16 -26.15
CA GLN A 491 18.81 11.98 -25.55
C GLN A 491 18.88 11.72 -24.04
N TRP A 492 19.79 10.85 -23.61
CA TRP A 492 20.03 10.57 -22.20
C TRP A 492 20.51 11.82 -21.43
N GLN A 493 21.46 12.58 -21.99
CA GLN A 493 21.90 13.86 -21.39
C GLN A 493 20.74 14.86 -21.24
N LYS A 494 19.84 14.94 -22.22
CA LYS A 494 18.63 15.77 -22.12
C LYS A 494 17.71 15.31 -20.97
N LEU A 495 17.55 14.00 -20.79
CA LEU A 495 16.76 13.43 -19.69
C LEU A 495 17.37 13.78 -18.32
N GLN A 496 18.70 13.70 -18.18
CA GLN A 496 19.37 13.99 -16.90
C GLN A 496 19.28 15.47 -16.45
N THR A 497 18.83 16.39 -17.31
CA THR A 497 18.68 17.82 -16.97
C THR A 497 17.28 18.20 -16.46
N GLN A 498 16.34 17.25 -16.38
CA GLN A 498 14.97 17.52 -15.98
C GLN A 498 14.80 17.55 -14.46
N THR A 499 13.88 18.38 -13.98
CA THR A 499 13.61 18.57 -12.53
C THR A 499 12.13 18.45 -12.16
N GLN A 500 11.24 18.28 -13.15
CA GLN A 500 9.81 18.11 -12.95
C GLN A 500 9.41 16.71 -13.41
N PHE A 501 8.81 15.95 -12.51
CA PHE A 501 8.43 14.55 -12.71
C PHE A 501 6.94 14.33 -12.34
N PRO A 502 6.28 13.28 -12.85
CA PRO A 502 6.80 12.25 -13.77
C PRO A 502 7.04 12.76 -15.20
N LEU A 503 7.86 12.03 -15.96
CA LEU A 503 8.10 12.24 -17.39
C LEU A 503 7.82 10.97 -18.20
N LEU A 504 7.44 11.13 -19.47
CA LEU A 504 7.31 10.01 -20.42
C LEU A 504 8.68 9.66 -21.02
N LEU A 505 9.08 8.40 -20.93
CA LEU A 505 10.39 7.95 -21.43
C LEU A 505 10.50 8.03 -22.95
N ARG A 506 9.40 7.84 -23.69
CA ARG A 506 9.36 7.98 -25.15
C ARG A 506 9.73 9.37 -25.67
N ASP A 507 9.59 10.42 -24.84
CA ASP A 507 9.95 11.79 -25.21
C ASP A 507 11.47 12.00 -25.22
N TYR A 508 12.21 11.04 -24.65
CA TYR A 508 13.66 11.05 -24.56
C TYR A 508 14.25 9.89 -25.36
N PHE A 509 13.78 8.64 -25.20
CA PHE A 509 14.34 7.48 -25.89
C PHE A 509 13.49 7.07 -27.08
N GLY A 510 14.02 7.24 -28.30
CA GLY A 510 13.27 6.98 -29.54
C GLY A 510 12.94 5.51 -29.83
N TRP A 511 13.44 4.57 -29.04
CA TRP A 511 13.12 3.14 -29.11
C TRP A 511 12.04 2.71 -28.11
N VAL A 512 11.58 3.63 -27.25
CA VAL A 512 10.47 3.42 -26.32
C VAL A 512 9.20 3.98 -26.96
N ASN A 513 8.17 3.14 -27.10
CA ASN A 513 6.97 3.47 -27.88
C ASN A 513 5.68 3.46 -27.05
N ASP A 514 5.77 3.28 -25.73
CA ASP A 514 4.64 3.21 -24.81
C ASP A 514 4.67 4.38 -23.80
N ASP A 515 3.74 4.35 -22.84
CA ASP A 515 3.57 5.37 -21.80
C ASP A 515 4.47 5.12 -20.56
N THR A 516 5.67 4.55 -20.76
CA THR A 516 6.62 4.34 -19.65
C THR A 516 6.93 5.65 -18.93
N LEU A 517 6.72 5.68 -17.61
CA LEU A 517 6.98 6.84 -16.76
C LEU A 517 8.33 6.75 -16.07
N ILE A 518 8.95 7.91 -15.90
CA ILE A 518 10.20 8.11 -15.18
C ILE A 518 9.93 8.97 -13.96
N GLU A 519 10.54 8.60 -12.84
CA GLU A 519 10.50 9.34 -11.59
C GLU A 519 11.90 9.34 -10.94
N SER A 520 12.13 10.24 -9.99
CA SER A 520 13.34 10.18 -9.17
C SER A 520 13.29 9.05 -8.14
N VAL A 521 14.45 8.53 -7.77
CA VAL A 521 14.62 7.52 -6.72
C VAL A 521 14.05 7.98 -5.38
N ASP A 522 14.13 9.28 -5.07
CA ASP A 522 13.60 9.88 -3.84
C ASP A 522 12.08 9.85 -3.75
N VAL A 523 11.40 10.03 -4.89
CA VAL A 523 9.93 9.96 -4.97
C VAL A 523 9.49 8.50 -4.90
N CYS A 524 10.19 7.60 -5.60
CA CYS A 524 9.93 6.17 -5.54
C CYS A 524 10.35 5.51 -4.22
N LYS A 525 11.10 6.23 -3.38
CA LYS A 525 11.64 5.76 -2.10
C LYS A 525 12.54 4.52 -2.29
N ILE A 526 13.41 4.61 -3.29
CA ILE A 526 14.36 3.57 -3.66
C ILE A 526 15.75 4.02 -3.23
N VAL A 527 16.47 3.14 -2.52
CA VAL A 527 17.89 3.34 -2.21
C VAL A 527 18.73 2.63 -3.28
N PRO A 528 19.46 3.35 -4.14
CA PRO A 528 20.33 2.73 -5.13
C PRO A 528 21.43 1.90 -4.45
N LEU A 529 21.75 0.71 -4.98
CA LEU A 529 22.86 -0.12 -4.46
C LEU A 529 24.24 0.46 -4.82
N MET A 530 24.26 1.48 -5.67
CA MET A 530 25.47 2.14 -6.13
C MET A 530 25.20 3.64 -6.32
N GLU A 531 26.13 4.48 -5.90
CA GLU A 531 26.06 5.94 -6.01
C GLU A 531 27.27 6.51 -6.74
N ARG A 532 27.07 7.62 -7.46
CA ARG A 532 28.17 8.36 -8.08
C ARG A 532 28.80 9.30 -7.06
N GLN A 533 30.12 9.31 -6.96
CA GLN A 533 30.81 10.21 -6.02
C GLN A 533 30.72 11.67 -6.49
N SER A 534 30.45 12.60 -5.58
CA SER A 534 30.18 14.01 -5.91
C SER A 534 31.39 14.79 -6.46
N GLU A 535 32.60 14.32 -6.22
CA GLU A 535 33.85 15.00 -6.63
C GLU A 535 34.57 14.33 -7.81
N THR A 536 34.19 13.09 -8.17
CA THR A 536 34.79 12.32 -9.27
C THR A 536 33.72 11.76 -10.20
N SER A 537 34.11 11.14 -11.32
CA SER A 537 33.16 10.36 -12.13
C SER A 537 33.09 8.89 -11.69
N ASP A 538 33.63 8.58 -10.52
CA ASP A 538 33.74 7.22 -10.00
C ASP A 538 32.46 6.82 -9.26
N TRP A 539 32.21 5.52 -9.25
CA TRP A 539 31.05 4.92 -8.61
C TRP A 539 31.46 4.18 -7.33
N ARG A 540 30.59 4.21 -6.33
CA ARG A 540 30.76 3.49 -5.06
C ARG A 540 29.57 2.58 -4.83
N PHE A 541 29.82 1.30 -4.55
CA PHE A 541 28.78 0.39 -4.05
C PHE A 541 28.46 0.73 -2.60
N LEU A 542 27.18 0.79 -2.29
CA LEU A 542 26.74 1.02 -0.92
C LEU A 542 26.94 -0.24 -0.08
N THR A 543 27.51 -0.07 1.11
CA THR A 543 27.55 -1.14 2.12
C THR A 543 26.17 -1.36 2.72
N ALA A 544 25.94 -2.49 3.41
CA ALA A 544 24.69 -2.71 4.15
C ALA A 544 24.38 -1.58 5.14
N LYS A 545 25.42 -0.97 5.74
CA LYS A 545 25.29 0.19 6.62
C LYS A 545 24.86 1.44 5.86
N ASP A 546 25.48 1.75 4.71
CA ASP A 546 25.10 2.89 3.87
C ASP A 546 23.64 2.75 3.40
N ILE A 547 23.25 1.55 2.96
CA ILE A 547 21.87 1.25 2.54
C ILE A 547 20.92 1.47 3.72
N GLN A 548 21.22 0.93 4.90
CA GLN A 548 20.38 1.11 6.09
C GLN A 548 20.26 2.58 6.49
N GLU A 549 21.36 3.35 6.40
CA GLU A 549 21.36 4.78 6.69
C GLU A 549 20.52 5.59 5.71
N GLN A 550 20.59 5.29 4.41
CA GLN A 550 19.76 5.91 3.40
C GLN A 550 18.30 5.42 3.48
N MET A 551 18.04 4.16 3.82
CA MET A 551 16.68 3.65 4.02
C MET A 551 15.99 4.37 5.19
N MET A 552 16.71 4.76 6.25
CA MET A 552 16.15 5.56 7.34
C MET A 552 15.66 6.94 6.93
N THR A 553 16.30 7.57 5.93
CA THR A 553 15.89 8.91 5.45
C THR A 553 14.75 8.82 4.44
N VAL A 554 14.51 7.62 3.90
CA VAL A 554 13.56 7.32 2.83
C VAL A 554 12.26 6.75 3.44
N TYR A 555 11.49 7.59 4.15
CA TYR A 555 10.19 7.17 4.72
C TYR A 555 9.07 7.23 3.66
N LYS A 556 8.30 6.14 3.49
CA LYS A 556 7.00 6.19 2.82
C LYS A 556 5.95 6.64 3.83
N PRO A 557 5.29 7.78 3.60
CA PRO A 557 4.29 8.28 4.53
C PRO A 557 3.10 7.33 4.59
N PHE A 558 2.87 6.74 5.75
CA PHE A 558 1.66 5.98 6.02
C PHE A 558 0.56 6.92 6.52
N PRO A 559 -0.66 6.87 5.97
CA PRO A 559 -1.10 6.02 4.86
C PRO A 559 -0.75 6.59 3.49
N GLN A 560 -0.54 5.73 2.51
CA GLN A 560 -0.42 6.11 1.11
C GLN A 560 -1.80 6.05 0.44
N ILE A 561 -2.26 7.18 -0.08
CA ILE A 561 -3.63 7.37 -0.59
C ILE A 561 -3.57 7.65 -2.09
N VAL A 562 -4.28 6.84 -2.87
CA VAL A 562 -4.46 7.06 -4.31
C VAL A 562 -5.79 7.76 -4.55
N PHE A 563 -5.75 8.90 -5.23
CA PHE A 563 -6.92 9.70 -5.59
C PHE A 563 -7.19 9.66 -7.09
N ASP A 564 -8.38 9.23 -7.53
CA ASP A 564 -8.76 9.24 -8.94
C ASP A 564 -9.50 10.52 -9.34
N GLY A 565 -8.86 11.32 -10.19
CA GLY A 565 -9.37 12.59 -10.73
C GLY A 565 -10.43 12.45 -11.84
N VAL A 566 -11.20 11.36 -11.88
CA VAL A 566 -12.15 11.05 -12.96
C VAL A 566 -13.10 12.18 -13.34
N PHE A 567 -13.55 13.00 -12.38
CA PHE A 567 -14.45 14.12 -12.64
C PHE A 567 -13.80 15.36 -13.27
N PHE A 568 -12.47 15.44 -13.33
CA PHE A 568 -11.81 16.53 -14.03
C PHE A 568 -12.00 16.46 -15.55
N GLN A 569 -12.30 15.28 -16.11
CA GLN A 569 -12.64 15.11 -17.53
C GLN A 569 -13.95 15.81 -17.91
N PHE A 570 -14.84 16.05 -16.94
CA PHE A 570 -16.11 16.75 -17.16
C PHE A 570 -15.93 18.22 -16.75
N THR A 571 -15.54 19.05 -17.71
CA THR A 571 -15.27 20.47 -17.49
C THR A 571 -16.48 21.20 -16.87
N ASN A 572 -16.22 22.09 -15.91
CA ASN A 572 -17.19 22.96 -15.22
C ASN A 572 -18.24 22.30 -14.28
N SER A 573 -17.98 21.09 -13.76
CA SER A 573 -18.82 20.53 -12.68
C SER A 573 -18.49 21.12 -11.30
N GLY A 574 -19.51 21.21 -10.42
CA GLY A 574 -19.30 21.60 -9.01
C GLY A 574 -18.40 20.63 -8.25
N ILE A 575 -18.43 19.33 -8.61
CA ILE A 575 -17.55 18.29 -8.05
C ILE A 575 -16.09 18.61 -8.38
N ALA A 576 -15.77 18.93 -9.64
CA ALA A 576 -14.42 19.31 -10.04
C ALA A 576 -13.93 20.58 -9.33
N GLN A 577 -14.82 21.52 -9.00
CA GLN A 577 -14.48 22.69 -8.19
C GLN A 577 -14.11 22.31 -6.76
N VAL A 578 -14.88 21.43 -6.11
CA VAL A 578 -14.58 20.93 -4.76
C VAL A 578 -13.19 20.30 -4.73
N TRP A 579 -12.90 19.36 -5.65
CA TRP A 579 -11.59 18.71 -5.68
C TRP A 579 -10.44 19.64 -6.03
N ARG A 580 -10.64 20.60 -6.94
CA ARG A 580 -9.62 21.61 -7.22
C ARG A 580 -9.24 22.38 -5.95
N SER A 581 -10.22 22.76 -5.15
CA SER A 581 -9.99 23.46 -3.88
C SER A 581 -9.31 22.55 -2.85
N LEU A 582 -9.76 21.31 -2.66
CA LEU A 582 -9.12 20.35 -1.75
C LEU A 582 -7.65 20.12 -2.10
N LEU A 583 -7.34 19.87 -3.37
CA LEU A 583 -5.97 19.65 -3.83
C LEU A 583 -5.07 20.88 -3.62
N GLN A 584 -5.61 22.10 -3.79
CA GLN A 584 -4.88 23.35 -3.55
C GLN A 584 -4.54 23.58 -2.07
N GLU A 585 -5.46 23.24 -1.17
CA GLU A 585 -5.19 23.32 0.28
C GLU A 585 -4.20 22.23 0.69
N TRP A 586 -4.41 20.99 0.23
CA TRP A 586 -3.52 19.88 0.56
C TRP A 586 -2.10 20.09 0.07
N SER A 587 -1.90 20.67 -1.12
CA SER A 587 -0.57 20.95 -1.67
C SER A 587 0.29 21.87 -0.80
N GLN A 588 -0.35 22.63 0.11
CA GLN A 588 0.31 23.53 1.04
C GLN A 588 0.48 22.93 2.44
N SER A 589 0.09 21.67 2.63
CA SER A 589 0.11 20.96 3.91
C SER A 589 1.00 19.71 3.84
N GLU A 590 1.36 19.17 5.00
CA GLU A 590 2.06 17.88 5.06
C GLU A 590 1.20 16.73 4.49
N PHE A 591 -0.12 16.88 4.40
CA PHE A 591 -1.00 15.86 3.84
C PHE A 591 -0.68 15.54 2.37
N ALA A 592 -0.10 16.48 1.61
CA ALA A 592 0.33 16.26 0.22
C ALA A 592 1.22 15.03 0.04
N GLN A 593 2.06 14.72 1.03
CA GLN A 593 2.97 13.57 0.98
C GLN A 593 2.23 12.22 0.95
N HIS A 594 0.98 12.18 1.43
CA HIS A 594 0.15 10.97 1.44
C HIS A 594 -0.56 10.72 0.12
N ILE A 595 -0.78 11.75 -0.71
CA ILE A 595 -1.63 11.67 -1.90
C ILE A 595 -0.83 11.38 -3.17
N ILE A 596 -1.39 10.53 -4.05
CA ILE A 596 -1.03 10.38 -5.45
C ILE A 596 -2.28 10.62 -6.31
N VAL A 597 -2.24 11.61 -7.19
CA VAL A 597 -3.36 11.98 -8.06
C VAL A 597 -3.28 11.20 -9.37
N LEU A 598 -4.30 10.40 -9.67
CA LEU A 598 -4.46 9.79 -10.99
C LEU A 598 -5.10 10.82 -11.92
N ASP A 599 -4.37 11.13 -12.99
CA ASP A 599 -4.72 12.14 -13.97
C ASP A 599 -5.20 11.48 -15.26
N ARG A 600 -6.51 11.48 -15.47
CA ARG A 600 -7.14 10.90 -16.64
C ARG A 600 -7.03 11.82 -17.84
N ASP A 601 -6.31 11.39 -18.86
CA ASP A 601 -6.14 12.11 -20.14
C ASP A 601 -5.69 13.57 -19.97
N GLY A 602 -4.84 13.83 -18.96
CA GLY A 602 -4.32 15.17 -18.69
C GLY A 602 -5.36 16.19 -18.20
N SER A 603 -6.52 15.73 -17.73
CA SER A 603 -7.63 16.60 -17.31
C SER A 603 -7.46 17.21 -15.92
N ALA A 604 -6.66 16.60 -15.04
CA ALA A 604 -6.47 17.09 -13.68
C ALA A 604 -5.67 18.42 -13.65
N PRO A 605 -6.01 19.36 -12.75
CA PRO A 605 -5.26 20.60 -12.63
C PRO A 605 -3.83 20.33 -12.15
N ARG A 606 -2.83 20.93 -12.81
CA ARG A 606 -1.42 20.83 -12.38
C ARG A 606 -1.15 21.76 -11.20
N ILE A 607 -1.15 21.20 -10.00
CA ILE A 607 -0.87 21.90 -8.75
C ILE A 607 0.51 21.47 -8.25
N ALA A 608 1.40 22.44 -8.04
CA ALA A 608 2.74 22.21 -7.51
C ALA A 608 2.69 21.61 -6.10
N GLY A 609 3.59 20.67 -5.80
CA GLY A 609 3.63 19.97 -4.49
C GLY A 609 2.81 18.68 -4.44
N LEU A 610 2.00 18.38 -5.47
CA LEU A 610 1.31 17.10 -5.59
C LEU A 610 1.98 16.18 -6.61
N ARG A 611 1.87 14.87 -6.38
CA ARG A 611 2.35 13.82 -7.27
C ARG A 611 1.22 13.37 -8.19
N TYR A 612 1.51 13.23 -9.47
CA TYR A 612 0.52 12.82 -10.48
C TYR A 612 0.95 11.51 -11.14
N ARG A 613 -0.03 10.72 -11.56
CA ARG A 613 0.16 9.56 -12.44
C ARG A 613 -0.82 9.68 -13.61
N PRO A 614 -0.33 9.87 -14.85
CA PRO A 614 -1.21 9.86 -16.02
C PRO A 614 -1.81 8.46 -16.20
N ILE A 615 -3.09 8.40 -16.53
CA ILE A 615 -3.82 7.17 -16.85
C ILE A 615 -4.82 7.45 -18.00
N PRO A 616 -5.32 6.41 -18.69
CA PRO A 616 -6.32 6.57 -19.73
C PRO A 616 -7.61 7.26 -19.26
N ALA A 617 -8.32 7.87 -20.22
CA ALA A 617 -9.65 8.41 -20.01
C ALA A 617 -10.61 7.33 -19.46
N TYR A 618 -11.60 7.74 -18.67
CA TYR A 618 -12.58 6.81 -18.14
C TYR A 618 -13.57 6.37 -19.22
N ASP A 619 -13.70 5.06 -19.38
CA ASP A 619 -14.57 4.45 -20.38
C ASP A 619 -15.77 3.78 -19.72
N TYR A 620 -16.96 4.35 -19.93
CA TYR A 620 -18.22 3.83 -19.42
C TYR A 620 -18.64 2.49 -20.05
N ASP A 621 -18.05 2.09 -21.16
CA ASP A 621 -18.30 0.79 -21.76
C ASP A 621 -17.39 -0.30 -21.14
N ASN A 622 -16.31 0.08 -20.46
CA ASN A 622 -15.26 -0.82 -19.95
C ASN A 622 -14.92 -0.60 -18.46
N THR A 623 -15.93 -0.30 -17.64
CA THR A 623 -15.74 0.07 -16.22
C THR A 623 -15.08 -1.00 -15.34
N ALA A 624 -15.24 -2.29 -15.66
CA ALA A 624 -14.62 -3.36 -14.88
C ALA A 624 -13.13 -3.54 -15.19
N THR A 625 -12.76 -3.36 -16.46
CA THR A 625 -11.35 -3.29 -16.89
C THR A 625 -10.66 -2.08 -16.24
N ASP A 626 -11.37 -0.95 -16.15
CA ASP A 626 -10.88 0.24 -15.43
C ASP A 626 -10.64 -0.06 -13.94
N ALA A 627 -11.57 -0.73 -13.26
CA ALA A 627 -11.40 -1.13 -11.86
C ALA A 627 -10.17 -2.02 -11.63
N LYS A 628 -9.89 -2.94 -12.56
CA LYS A 628 -8.67 -3.78 -12.53
C LYS A 628 -7.40 -2.94 -12.71
N MET A 629 -7.39 -2.03 -13.69
CA MET A 629 -6.27 -1.11 -13.88
C MET A 629 -6.03 -0.27 -12.62
N LEU A 630 -7.09 0.24 -11.98
CA LEU A 630 -6.98 0.98 -10.72
C LEU A 630 -6.40 0.11 -9.60
N GLN A 631 -6.79 -1.17 -9.51
CA GLN A 631 -6.20 -2.09 -8.55
C GLN A 631 -4.69 -2.29 -8.80
N ASP A 632 -4.30 -2.54 -10.05
CA ASP A 632 -2.89 -2.74 -10.41
C ASP A 632 -2.05 -1.50 -10.04
N ILE A 633 -2.61 -0.30 -10.21
CA ILE A 633 -1.99 0.96 -9.79
C ILE A 633 -1.90 1.07 -8.27
N CYS A 634 -2.96 0.69 -7.54
CA CYS A 634 -2.96 0.69 -6.09
C CYS A 634 -1.92 -0.29 -5.52
N ASP A 635 -1.86 -1.52 -6.05
CA ASP A 635 -0.84 -2.52 -5.70
C ASP A 635 0.56 -1.99 -5.98
N GLU A 636 0.79 -1.43 -7.17
CA GLU A 636 2.08 -0.85 -7.56
C GLU A 636 2.51 0.28 -6.62
N LYS A 637 1.58 1.16 -6.25
CA LYS A 637 1.89 2.28 -5.36
C LYS A 637 1.89 1.90 -3.89
N GLY A 638 1.50 0.68 -3.51
CA GLY A 638 1.34 0.29 -2.11
C GLY A 638 0.27 1.12 -1.40
N ALA A 639 -0.85 1.38 -2.08
CA ALA A 639 -1.93 2.21 -1.57
C ALA A 639 -2.62 1.53 -0.37
N ASP A 640 -2.65 2.22 0.76
CA ASP A 640 -3.42 1.83 1.94
C ASP A 640 -4.91 2.18 1.79
N LEU A 641 -5.21 3.20 0.96
CA LEU A 641 -6.56 3.70 0.76
C LEU A 641 -6.72 4.30 -0.64
N PHE A 642 -7.92 4.17 -1.19
CA PHE A 642 -8.32 4.78 -2.45
C PHE A 642 -9.48 5.78 -2.24
N ILE A 643 -9.49 6.87 -3.00
CA ILE A 643 -10.64 7.76 -3.07
C ILE A 643 -10.84 8.23 -4.51
N SER A 644 -12.09 8.22 -4.97
CA SER A 644 -12.45 8.76 -6.28
C SER A 644 -12.99 10.17 -6.12
N SER A 645 -12.80 10.99 -7.14
CA SER A 645 -13.55 12.24 -7.23
C SER A 645 -15.06 12.04 -7.36
N TYR A 646 -15.53 10.83 -7.69
CA TYR A 646 -16.92 10.44 -7.44
C TYR A 646 -17.11 8.94 -7.14
N TYR A 647 -16.96 8.04 -8.12
CA TYR A 647 -17.43 6.65 -7.93
C TYR A 647 -16.58 5.53 -8.54
N THR A 648 -15.41 5.82 -9.09
CA THR A 648 -14.52 4.74 -9.54
C THR A 648 -14.04 3.93 -8.33
N THR A 649 -13.75 2.65 -8.53
CA THR A 649 -13.31 1.76 -7.45
C THR A 649 -12.21 0.83 -7.94
N PRO A 650 -11.19 0.54 -7.12
CA PRO A 650 -10.31 -0.59 -7.35
C PRO A 650 -11.04 -1.92 -7.01
N LEU A 651 -10.31 -3.04 -6.97
CA LEU A 651 -10.89 -4.37 -6.74
C LEU A 651 -10.87 -4.78 -5.26
N SER A 652 -9.78 -4.53 -4.56
CA SER A 652 -9.57 -4.96 -3.17
C SER A 652 -8.91 -3.89 -2.29
N THR A 653 -8.27 -2.86 -2.86
CA THR A 653 -7.79 -1.73 -2.07
C THR A 653 -8.97 -1.00 -1.42
N PRO A 654 -9.00 -0.84 -0.08
CA PRO A 654 -10.10 -0.18 0.61
C PRO A 654 -10.33 1.24 0.08
N SER A 655 -11.60 1.68 0.07
CA SER A 655 -11.93 3.02 -0.45
C SER A 655 -12.75 3.87 0.50
N VAL A 656 -12.71 5.19 0.28
CA VAL A 656 -13.64 6.16 0.87
C VAL A 656 -14.50 6.75 -0.23
N PHE A 657 -15.81 6.77 -0.02
CA PHE A 657 -16.77 7.37 -0.95
C PHE A 657 -17.18 8.76 -0.48
N MET A 658 -17.06 9.75 -1.36
CA MET A 658 -17.53 11.11 -1.09
C MET A 658 -18.87 11.36 -1.80
N ALA A 659 -19.95 11.44 -1.02
CA ALA A 659 -21.28 11.73 -1.52
C ALA A 659 -21.53 13.25 -1.61
N TYR A 660 -21.81 13.72 -2.82
CA TYR A 660 -22.23 15.11 -3.06
C TYR A 660 -23.74 15.27 -2.90
N ASP A 661 -24.51 14.28 -3.33
CA ASP A 661 -25.96 14.27 -3.29
C ASP A 661 -26.53 12.85 -3.44
N MET A 662 -27.83 12.72 -3.15
CA MET A 662 -28.66 11.56 -3.47
C MET A 662 -29.78 11.92 -4.46
N ILE A 663 -29.53 12.90 -5.36
CA ILE A 663 -30.55 13.41 -6.30
C ILE A 663 -31.14 12.28 -7.14
N PRO A 664 -30.36 11.42 -7.83
CA PRO A 664 -30.92 10.35 -8.66
C PRO A 664 -31.86 9.42 -7.89
N GLU A 665 -31.53 9.11 -6.64
CA GLU A 665 -32.32 8.26 -5.76
C GLU A 665 -33.59 8.98 -5.27
N ILE A 666 -33.51 10.28 -4.97
CA ILE A 666 -34.63 11.11 -4.51
C ILE A 666 -35.66 11.33 -5.63
N ILE A 667 -35.21 11.61 -6.85
CA ILE A 667 -36.10 11.92 -7.98
C ILE A 667 -36.56 10.67 -8.75
N GLY A 668 -36.11 9.48 -8.34
CA GLY A 668 -36.46 8.21 -8.97
C GLY A 668 -35.90 8.04 -10.39
N ALA A 669 -34.65 8.45 -10.61
CA ALA A 669 -33.95 8.24 -11.88
C ALA A 669 -33.74 6.75 -12.19
N ASP A 670 -33.47 6.42 -13.46
CA ASP A 670 -33.14 5.06 -13.85
C ASP A 670 -31.71 4.69 -13.40
N LEU A 671 -31.62 4.06 -12.23
CA LEU A 671 -30.36 3.66 -11.59
C LEU A 671 -29.62 2.53 -12.34
N LYS A 672 -30.18 2.00 -13.44
CA LYS A 672 -29.51 1.04 -14.31
C LYS A 672 -28.51 1.67 -15.26
N GLN A 673 -28.59 2.99 -15.48
CA GLN A 673 -27.59 3.70 -16.29
C GLN A 673 -26.20 3.54 -15.67
N THR A 674 -25.18 3.36 -16.50
CA THR A 674 -23.85 2.97 -16.04
C THR A 674 -23.30 3.89 -14.96
N GLY A 675 -23.41 5.23 -15.11
CA GLY A 675 -22.91 6.16 -14.09
C GLY A 675 -23.56 6.00 -12.72
N TRP A 676 -24.88 5.78 -12.64
CA TRP A 676 -25.58 5.58 -11.37
C TRP A 676 -25.31 4.20 -10.77
N ARG A 677 -25.15 3.19 -11.62
CA ARG A 677 -24.72 1.87 -11.20
C ARG A 677 -23.31 1.89 -10.59
N GLU A 678 -22.37 2.58 -11.22
CA GLU A 678 -21.01 2.74 -10.68
C GLU A 678 -21.01 3.62 -9.41
N LYS A 679 -21.86 4.65 -9.30
CA LYS A 679 -22.12 5.35 -8.03
C LYS A 679 -22.50 4.39 -6.90
N HIS A 680 -23.46 3.49 -7.15
CA HIS A 680 -23.90 2.50 -6.17
C HIS A 680 -22.78 1.52 -5.84
N TYR A 681 -21.96 1.16 -6.83
CA TYR A 681 -20.79 0.33 -6.59
C TYR A 681 -19.73 1.01 -5.73
N GLY A 682 -19.46 2.29 -5.97
CA GLY A 682 -18.61 3.13 -5.12
C GLY A 682 -19.08 3.16 -3.67
N ILE A 683 -20.40 3.29 -3.45
CA ILE A 683 -20.99 3.25 -2.12
C ILE A 683 -20.78 1.87 -1.47
N LEU A 684 -21.10 0.78 -2.17
CA LEU A 684 -21.00 -0.58 -1.63
C LEU A 684 -19.55 -1.02 -1.34
N HIS A 685 -18.58 -0.50 -2.09
CA HIS A 685 -17.17 -0.80 -1.92
C HIS A 685 -16.52 0.00 -0.78
N ALA A 686 -17.14 1.10 -0.34
CA ALA A 686 -16.52 2.03 0.60
C ALA A 686 -16.46 1.52 2.04
N SER A 687 -15.32 1.76 2.68
CA SER A 687 -15.04 1.46 4.09
C SER A 687 -15.41 2.60 5.04
N SER A 688 -15.48 3.82 4.51
CA SER A 688 -15.98 5.04 5.18
C SER A 688 -16.62 5.97 4.14
N TYR A 689 -17.41 6.92 4.60
CA TYR A 689 -18.16 7.83 3.77
C TYR A 689 -17.91 9.27 4.20
N ILE A 690 -17.78 10.16 3.22
CA ILE A 690 -17.73 11.60 3.43
C ILE A 690 -18.95 12.19 2.72
N THR A 691 -19.63 13.14 3.34
CA THR A 691 -20.75 13.85 2.72
C THR A 691 -20.56 15.35 2.83
N ILE A 692 -21.06 16.11 1.85
CA ILE A 692 -20.89 17.57 1.86
C ILE A 692 -21.95 18.31 2.69
N SER A 693 -22.92 17.60 3.26
CA SER A 693 -24.00 18.15 4.11
C SER A 693 -24.65 17.08 4.97
N GLU A 694 -25.26 17.50 6.08
CA GLU A 694 -26.05 16.62 6.95
C GLU A 694 -27.26 16.05 6.21
N SER A 695 -27.89 16.84 5.34
CA SER A 695 -28.99 16.36 4.47
C SER A 695 -28.53 15.20 3.58
N THR A 696 -27.36 15.30 2.95
CA THR A 696 -26.83 14.21 2.12
C THR A 696 -26.46 13.00 2.97
N ALA A 697 -25.93 13.19 4.19
CA ALA A 697 -25.67 12.10 5.14
C ALA A 697 -26.96 11.33 5.50
N HIS A 698 -28.03 12.05 5.85
CA HIS A 698 -29.31 11.43 6.16
C HIS A 698 -29.90 10.66 4.98
N ASP A 699 -29.82 11.21 3.76
CA ASP A 699 -30.32 10.54 2.57
C ASP A 699 -29.47 9.31 2.22
N LEU A 700 -28.14 9.39 2.35
CA LEU A 700 -27.25 8.24 2.16
C LEU A 700 -27.66 7.08 3.09
N LEU A 701 -27.82 7.35 4.39
CA LEU A 701 -28.23 6.35 5.38
C LEU A 701 -29.65 5.82 5.12
N LYS A 702 -30.55 6.66 4.59
CA LYS A 702 -31.91 6.26 4.22
C LYS A 702 -31.92 5.28 3.05
N PHE A 703 -31.13 5.52 2.00
CA PHE A 703 -31.08 4.65 0.83
C PHE A 703 -30.17 3.43 1.04
N PHE A 704 -29.18 3.53 1.92
CA PHE A 704 -28.22 2.48 2.24
C PHE A 704 -28.18 2.21 3.76
N PRO A 705 -29.23 1.59 4.33
CA PRO A 705 -29.39 1.43 5.79
C PRO A 705 -28.40 0.45 6.44
N HIS A 706 -27.55 -0.20 5.66
CA HIS A 706 -26.45 -1.03 6.17
C HIS A 706 -25.21 -0.21 6.54
N ILE A 707 -25.14 1.05 6.11
CA ILE A 707 -24.07 1.98 6.49
C ILE A 707 -24.29 2.39 7.94
N LEU A 708 -23.25 2.25 8.76
CA LEU A 708 -23.29 2.70 10.15
C LEU A 708 -23.07 4.21 10.22
N PRO A 709 -23.82 4.95 11.05
CA PRO A 709 -23.69 6.42 11.16
C PRO A 709 -22.28 6.90 11.54
N ASP A 710 -21.55 6.13 12.34
CA ASP A 710 -20.17 6.44 12.77
C ASP A 710 -19.13 6.29 11.65
N HIS A 711 -19.48 5.69 10.51
CA HIS A 711 -18.66 5.65 9.31
C HIS A 711 -18.90 6.84 8.38
N VAL A 712 -19.80 7.76 8.71
CA VAL A 712 -20.14 8.93 7.89
C VAL A 712 -19.58 10.21 8.52
N VAL A 713 -18.73 10.92 7.78
CA VAL A 713 -18.17 12.21 8.17
C VAL A 713 -18.79 13.31 7.29
N VAL A 714 -19.26 14.38 7.91
CA VAL A 714 -19.78 15.55 7.20
C VAL A 714 -18.66 16.59 7.04
N ALA A 715 -18.40 16.99 5.80
CA ALA A 715 -17.38 17.98 5.43
C ALA A 715 -18.02 19.04 4.52
N HIS A 716 -18.58 20.09 5.12
CA HIS A 716 -19.23 21.19 4.39
C HIS A 716 -18.26 21.88 3.42
N CYS A 717 -18.77 22.24 2.23
CA CYS A 717 -17.95 22.93 1.23
C CYS A 717 -17.50 24.32 1.71
N GLY A 718 -16.32 24.75 1.26
CA GLY A 718 -15.83 26.11 1.48
C GLY A 718 -16.43 27.13 0.49
N ILE A 719 -16.33 28.41 0.84
CA ILE A 719 -16.61 29.52 -0.07
C ILE A 719 -15.30 30.15 -0.53
N LYS A 720 -15.15 30.39 -1.85
CA LYS A 720 -13.92 31.00 -2.39
C LYS A 720 -13.78 32.44 -1.86
N SER A 721 -12.55 32.82 -1.49
CA SER A 721 -12.24 34.16 -0.97
C SER A 721 -12.50 35.30 -1.97
N ILE A 722 -12.60 35.01 -3.26
CA ILE A 722 -13.00 35.99 -4.28
C ILE A 722 -14.44 36.47 -4.08
N PHE A 723 -15.31 35.66 -3.48
CA PHE A 723 -16.67 36.07 -3.15
C PHE A 723 -16.67 36.90 -1.89
N GLN A 724 -16.65 38.21 -2.10
CA GLN A 724 -16.73 39.26 -1.10
C GLN A 724 -17.42 40.48 -1.75
N PRO A 725 -17.88 41.49 -1.00
CA PRO A 725 -18.55 42.64 -1.59
C PRO A 725 -17.66 43.34 -2.63
N ALA A 726 -18.13 43.41 -3.87
CA ALA A 726 -17.44 44.11 -4.96
C ALA A 726 -17.52 45.64 -4.77
N LYS A 727 -16.54 46.36 -5.31
CA LYS A 727 -16.56 47.82 -5.29
C LYS A 727 -17.71 48.36 -6.15
N PRO A 728 -18.29 49.52 -5.82
CA PRO A 728 -19.33 50.14 -6.63
C PRO A 728 -18.93 50.33 -8.11
N GLU A 729 -17.66 50.60 -8.40
CA GLU A 729 -17.18 50.72 -9.78
C GLU A 729 -17.25 49.39 -10.55
N GLU A 730 -16.93 48.27 -9.91
CA GLU A 730 -16.96 46.92 -10.51
C GLU A 730 -18.40 46.49 -10.79
N VAL A 731 -19.31 46.77 -9.85
CA VAL A 731 -20.76 46.54 -10.05
C VAL A 731 -21.31 47.41 -11.18
N ASN A 732 -20.92 48.68 -11.26
CA ASN A 732 -21.35 49.58 -12.33
C ASN A 732 -20.78 49.15 -13.69
N TYR A 733 -19.52 48.71 -13.73
CA TYR A 733 -18.92 48.16 -14.94
C TYR A 733 -19.64 46.90 -15.41
N PHE A 734 -19.95 45.96 -14.50
CA PHE A 734 -20.75 44.78 -14.81
C PHE A 734 -22.12 45.16 -15.39
N LYS A 735 -22.84 46.10 -14.75
CA LYS A 735 -24.13 46.59 -15.23
C LYS A 735 -24.02 47.21 -16.63
N GLN A 736 -22.99 48.01 -16.89
CA GLN A 736 -22.77 48.60 -18.21
C GLN A 736 -22.42 47.54 -19.26
N LYS A 737 -21.57 46.57 -18.92
CA LYS A 737 -21.14 45.51 -19.84
C LYS A 737 -22.30 44.66 -20.35
N PHE A 738 -23.29 44.42 -19.51
CA PHE A 738 -24.46 43.59 -19.83
C PHE A 738 -25.74 44.42 -20.01
N ASP A 739 -25.65 45.74 -20.22
CA ASP A 739 -26.80 46.64 -20.45
C ASP A 739 -27.91 46.58 -19.37
N ILE A 740 -27.52 46.36 -18.12
CA ILE A 740 -28.40 46.27 -16.95
C ILE A 740 -28.77 47.68 -16.47
N THR A 741 -29.93 48.17 -16.91
CA THR A 741 -30.39 49.53 -16.59
C THR A 741 -31.35 49.61 -15.39
N LYS A 742 -31.83 48.47 -14.90
CA LYS A 742 -32.81 48.36 -13.81
C LYS A 742 -32.25 47.55 -12.63
N PRO A 743 -32.80 47.73 -11.41
CA PRO A 743 -32.57 46.78 -10.32
C PRO A 743 -32.90 45.36 -10.76
N TYR A 744 -32.13 44.36 -10.32
CA TYR A 744 -32.30 43.00 -10.81
C TYR A 744 -32.28 41.94 -9.72
N PHE A 745 -33.04 40.87 -9.97
CA PHE A 745 -32.93 39.60 -9.25
C PHE A 745 -31.98 38.68 -10.01
N LEU A 746 -31.27 37.84 -9.26
CA LEU A 746 -30.27 36.93 -9.80
C LEU A 746 -30.71 35.48 -9.61
N THR A 747 -30.44 34.62 -10.59
CA THR A 747 -30.47 33.16 -10.47
C THR A 747 -29.18 32.57 -11.02
N VAL A 748 -28.62 31.56 -10.35
CA VAL A 748 -27.32 30.98 -10.70
C VAL A 748 -27.43 29.46 -10.82
N GLY A 749 -26.89 28.92 -11.91
CA GLY A 749 -26.96 27.50 -12.24
C GLY A 749 -28.06 27.19 -13.26
N GLU A 750 -28.24 25.89 -13.51
CA GLU A 750 -29.33 25.40 -14.34
C GLU A 750 -30.69 25.68 -13.64
N ARG A 751 -31.71 26.08 -14.41
CA ARG A 751 -32.94 26.69 -13.90
C ARG A 751 -34.08 25.70 -13.69
N THR A 752 -34.12 24.59 -14.41
CA THR A 752 -35.23 23.62 -14.40
C THR A 752 -34.85 22.34 -13.67
N GLY A 753 -33.76 21.71 -14.10
CA GLY A 753 -33.20 20.49 -13.56
C GLY A 753 -33.88 19.27 -14.16
N VAL A 754 -33.26 18.10 -14.01
CA VAL A 754 -33.92 16.84 -14.37
C VAL A 754 -35.18 16.69 -13.52
N ASN A 755 -36.34 16.46 -14.16
CA ASN A 755 -37.65 16.41 -13.51
C ASN A 755 -38.06 17.70 -12.75
N GLY A 756 -37.44 18.86 -13.05
CA GLY A 756 -37.90 20.14 -12.51
C GLY A 756 -37.40 20.49 -11.10
N TYR A 757 -36.42 19.79 -10.55
CA TYR A 757 -36.01 19.94 -9.14
C TYR A 757 -35.39 21.30 -8.79
N LYS A 758 -34.81 22.04 -9.74
CA LYS A 758 -34.29 23.40 -9.50
C LYS A 758 -35.40 24.45 -9.44
N ASN A 759 -36.57 24.12 -10.00
CA ASN A 759 -37.84 24.83 -9.80
C ASN A 759 -37.80 26.34 -10.12
N GLY A 760 -36.96 26.78 -11.06
CA GLY A 760 -36.90 28.17 -11.52
C GLY A 760 -38.25 28.71 -12.03
N ILE A 761 -39.13 27.82 -12.51
CA ILE A 761 -40.50 28.14 -12.89
C ILE A 761 -41.29 28.85 -11.77
N ALA A 762 -41.07 28.50 -10.50
CA ALA A 762 -41.74 29.13 -9.37
C ALA A 762 -41.37 30.61 -9.26
N PHE A 763 -40.09 30.94 -9.44
CA PHE A 763 -39.61 32.32 -9.45
C PHE A 763 -40.21 33.14 -10.59
N PHE A 764 -40.15 32.64 -11.82
CA PHE A 764 -40.72 33.36 -12.97
C PHE A 764 -42.25 33.52 -12.86
N LYS A 765 -42.96 32.55 -12.28
CA LYS A 765 -44.40 32.68 -11.99
C LYS A 765 -44.68 33.81 -11.00
N ALA A 766 -43.94 33.89 -9.89
CA ALA A 766 -44.09 34.96 -8.92
C ALA A 766 -43.77 36.33 -9.52
N LEU A 767 -42.66 36.41 -10.27
CA LEU A 767 -42.22 37.64 -10.92
C LEU A 767 -43.25 38.16 -11.94
N SER A 768 -43.87 37.27 -12.72
CA SER A 768 -44.89 37.61 -13.71
C SER A 768 -46.15 38.27 -13.12
N GLN A 769 -46.39 38.09 -11.81
CA GLN A 769 -47.55 38.58 -11.07
C GLN A 769 -47.27 39.85 -10.26
N LEU A 770 -46.04 40.38 -10.27
CA LEU A 770 -45.75 41.67 -9.66
C LEU A 770 -46.42 42.80 -10.46
N VAL A 771 -47.02 43.76 -9.74
CA VAL A 771 -47.71 44.90 -10.35
C VAL A 771 -46.74 45.81 -11.12
N ASP A 772 -45.52 45.89 -10.61
CA ASP A 772 -44.38 46.69 -11.06
C ASP A 772 -43.29 45.81 -11.71
N LYS A 773 -43.64 44.62 -12.24
CA LYS A 773 -42.68 43.66 -12.82
C LYS A 773 -41.74 44.27 -13.87
N ASN A 774 -42.18 45.29 -14.59
CA ASN A 774 -41.40 45.98 -15.62
C ASN A 774 -40.33 46.90 -15.02
N GLU A 775 -40.29 47.15 -13.72
CA GLU A 775 -39.24 47.94 -13.04
C GLU A 775 -38.00 47.11 -12.69
N PHE A 776 -38.09 45.78 -12.81
CA PHE A 776 -37.00 44.86 -12.49
C PHE A 776 -36.43 44.19 -13.74
N SER A 777 -35.18 43.74 -13.65
CA SER A 777 -34.57 42.80 -14.60
C SER A 777 -34.27 41.46 -13.91
N VAL A 778 -34.02 40.42 -14.70
CA VAL A 778 -33.50 39.13 -14.21
C VAL A 778 -32.17 38.83 -14.87
N VAL A 779 -31.17 38.49 -14.06
CA VAL A 779 -29.89 37.96 -14.53
C VAL A 779 -29.87 36.46 -14.24
N CYS A 780 -29.74 35.66 -15.30
CA CYS A 780 -29.60 34.21 -15.23
C CYS A 780 -28.15 33.85 -15.54
N VAL A 781 -27.40 33.37 -14.54
CA VAL A 781 -26.01 32.96 -14.70
C VAL A 781 -25.93 31.44 -14.89
N GLY A 782 -25.37 30.98 -16.00
CA GLY A 782 -25.29 29.55 -16.34
C GLY A 782 -26.60 28.99 -16.89
N GLY A 783 -26.71 27.65 -16.94
CA GLY A 783 -27.83 26.96 -17.58
C GLY A 783 -27.80 27.03 -19.12
N GLN A 784 -28.96 26.93 -19.76
CA GLN A 784 -29.07 27.07 -21.21
C GLN A 784 -28.70 28.49 -21.67
N PRO A 785 -28.02 28.68 -22.84
CA PRO A 785 -27.68 29.99 -23.36
C PRO A 785 -28.90 30.89 -23.63
N GLU A 786 -30.01 30.28 -24.01
CA GLU A 786 -31.31 30.93 -24.16
C GLU A 786 -32.20 30.62 -22.96
N LEU A 787 -33.13 31.53 -22.66
CA LEU A 787 -34.14 31.30 -21.64
C LEU A 787 -35.10 30.20 -22.10
N GLU A 788 -35.39 29.24 -21.23
CA GLU A 788 -36.26 28.12 -21.54
C GLU A 788 -37.66 28.62 -21.94
N PRO A 789 -38.32 28.00 -22.96
CA PRO A 789 -39.57 28.52 -23.50
C PRO A 789 -40.68 28.75 -22.46
N GLU A 790 -40.76 27.87 -21.47
CA GLU A 790 -41.71 27.96 -20.35
C GLU A 790 -41.43 29.14 -19.40
N LEU A 791 -40.15 29.52 -19.22
CA LEU A 791 -39.75 30.68 -18.44
C LEU A 791 -39.93 31.96 -19.25
N ALA A 792 -39.61 31.92 -20.55
CA ALA A 792 -39.79 33.04 -21.47
C ALA A 792 -41.26 33.47 -21.56
N ALA A 793 -42.20 32.52 -21.56
CA ALA A 793 -43.64 32.82 -21.55
C ALA A 793 -44.10 33.58 -20.30
N LEU A 794 -43.40 33.40 -19.16
CA LEU A 794 -43.69 34.07 -17.90
C LEU A 794 -42.92 35.39 -17.74
N ALA A 795 -41.85 35.57 -18.50
CA ALA A 795 -41.01 36.76 -18.49
C ALA A 795 -41.55 37.90 -19.39
N ASP A 796 -42.78 37.83 -19.89
CA ASP A 796 -43.34 38.85 -20.78
C ASP A 796 -43.35 40.25 -20.12
N GLY A 797 -42.70 41.21 -20.77
CA GLY A 797 -42.46 42.58 -20.29
C GLY A 797 -41.25 42.75 -19.36
N ILE A 798 -40.57 41.67 -18.97
CA ILE A 798 -39.44 41.68 -18.04
C ILE A 798 -38.12 41.51 -18.82
N PRO A 799 -37.15 42.43 -18.70
CA PRO A 799 -35.82 42.24 -19.26
C PRO A 799 -35.10 41.07 -18.58
N VAL A 800 -34.79 40.02 -19.33
CA VAL A 800 -34.02 38.85 -18.85
C VAL A 800 -32.72 38.73 -19.62
N MET A 801 -31.64 38.46 -18.90
CA MET A 801 -30.30 38.31 -19.46
C MET A 801 -29.73 36.96 -19.05
N THR A 802 -29.39 36.12 -20.02
CA THR A 802 -28.69 34.86 -19.83
C THR A 802 -27.20 35.07 -20.10
N VAL A 803 -26.36 34.81 -19.09
CA VAL A 803 -24.93 35.10 -19.13
C VAL A 803 -24.12 33.92 -18.60
N SER A 804 -22.90 33.76 -19.13
CA SER A 804 -21.88 32.90 -18.56
C SER A 804 -20.78 33.79 -18.00
N LEU A 805 -20.49 33.66 -16.70
CA LEU A 805 -19.61 34.58 -15.98
C LEU A 805 -18.41 33.83 -15.40
N GLY A 806 -17.25 34.48 -15.38
CA GLY A 806 -16.13 34.06 -14.53
C GLY A 806 -16.34 34.52 -13.08
N ASP A 807 -15.54 33.99 -12.14
CA ASP A 807 -15.70 34.27 -10.69
C ASP A 807 -15.74 35.77 -10.35
N THR A 808 -14.88 36.60 -10.96
CA THR A 808 -14.85 38.06 -10.73
C THR A 808 -16.13 38.76 -11.19
N GLU A 809 -16.71 38.34 -12.33
CA GLU A 809 -17.94 38.93 -12.84
C GLU A 809 -19.15 38.43 -12.03
N LEU A 810 -19.12 37.17 -11.61
CA LEU A 810 -20.14 36.59 -10.74
C LEU A 810 -20.15 37.26 -9.37
N GLN A 811 -18.99 37.59 -8.80
CA GLN A 811 -18.88 38.40 -7.58
C GLN A 811 -19.58 39.77 -7.74
N ALA A 812 -19.35 40.46 -8.86
CA ALA A 812 -20.01 41.74 -9.16
C ALA A 812 -21.53 41.57 -9.39
N ALA A 813 -21.95 40.47 -10.01
CA ALA A 813 -23.36 40.12 -10.21
C ALA A 813 -24.08 39.87 -8.88
N TYR A 814 -23.49 39.12 -7.95
CA TYR A 814 -24.06 38.95 -6.61
C TYR A 814 -24.14 40.30 -5.88
N SER A 815 -23.04 41.05 -5.83
CA SER A 815 -22.94 42.32 -5.09
C SER A 815 -23.93 43.38 -5.59
N GLY A 816 -24.25 43.35 -6.88
CA GLY A 816 -25.17 44.30 -7.52
C GLY A 816 -26.65 43.92 -7.51
N ALA A 817 -26.98 42.67 -7.15
CA ALA A 817 -28.35 42.15 -7.18
C ALA A 817 -29.18 42.63 -5.97
N ILE A 818 -30.50 42.70 -6.17
CA ILE A 818 -31.48 42.89 -5.08
C ILE A 818 -31.39 41.68 -4.15
N ALA A 819 -31.49 40.48 -4.74
CA ALA A 819 -31.38 39.20 -4.08
C ALA A 819 -31.06 38.10 -5.10
N LEU A 820 -30.41 37.03 -4.63
CA LEU A 820 -30.40 35.73 -5.28
C LEU A 820 -31.74 35.04 -4.98
N VAL A 821 -32.45 34.61 -6.02
CA VAL A 821 -33.64 33.76 -5.89
C VAL A 821 -33.25 32.33 -6.27
N TYR A 822 -33.26 31.42 -5.30
CA TYR A 822 -32.77 30.05 -5.45
C TYR A 822 -33.82 29.04 -4.99
N PRO A 823 -34.89 28.83 -5.76
CA PRO A 823 -36.09 28.09 -5.32
C PRO A 823 -35.95 26.56 -5.46
N SER A 824 -34.74 26.02 -5.35
CA SER A 824 -34.47 24.58 -5.51
C SER A 824 -35.24 23.72 -4.50
N LEU A 825 -35.81 22.61 -4.99
CA LEU A 825 -36.48 21.58 -4.18
C LEU A 825 -35.48 20.58 -3.58
N TYR A 826 -34.28 20.49 -4.16
CA TYR A 826 -33.20 19.66 -3.65
C TYR A 826 -31.84 20.16 -4.12
N GLU A 827 -30.87 20.13 -3.22
CA GLU A 827 -29.45 20.40 -3.44
C GLU A 827 -28.61 19.52 -2.53
N GLY A 828 -27.41 19.16 -2.99
CA GLY A 828 -26.41 18.50 -2.15
C GLY A 828 -25.74 19.43 -1.13
N PHE A 829 -25.55 20.70 -1.48
CA PHE A 829 -25.02 21.74 -0.57
C PHE A 829 -25.70 23.10 -0.79
N GLY A 830 -25.46 23.72 -1.94
CA GLY A 830 -25.97 25.07 -2.27
C GLY A 830 -24.90 26.15 -2.29
N LEU A 831 -23.77 25.91 -2.99
CA LEU A 831 -22.69 26.90 -3.14
C LEU A 831 -23.19 28.32 -3.52
N PRO A 832 -24.12 28.50 -4.49
CA PRO A 832 -24.62 29.83 -4.84
C PRO A 832 -25.21 30.61 -3.66
N VAL A 833 -25.84 29.93 -2.70
CA VAL A 833 -26.41 30.57 -1.50
C VAL A 833 -25.29 31.17 -0.65
N GLY A 834 -24.23 30.40 -0.39
CA GLY A 834 -23.07 30.88 0.38
C GLY A 834 -22.28 31.97 -0.35
N GLU A 835 -22.10 31.84 -1.67
CA GLU A 835 -21.42 32.84 -2.49
C GLU A 835 -22.17 34.18 -2.51
N ALA A 836 -23.50 34.15 -2.64
CA ALA A 836 -24.36 35.32 -2.57
C ALA A 836 -24.23 36.03 -1.21
N MET A 837 -24.33 35.26 -0.11
CA MET A 837 -24.17 35.79 1.24
C MET A 837 -22.81 36.46 1.45
N ALA A 838 -21.73 35.82 0.98
CA ALA A 838 -20.38 36.36 1.07
C ALA A 838 -20.20 37.68 0.29
N CYS A 839 -20.94 37.86 -0.81
CA CYS A 839 -20.94 39.10 -1.59
C CYS A 839 -21.90 40.18 -1.04
N GLY A 840 -22.59 39.94 0.07
CA GLY A 840 -23.60 40.87 0.60
C GLY A 840 -24.89 40.90 -0.22
N CYS A 841 -25.22 39.78 -0.88
CA CYS A 841 -26.46 39.58 -1.62
C CYS A 841 -27.46 38.79 -0.76
N PRO A 842 -28.63 39.36 -0.42
CA PRO A 842 -29.70 38.61 0.23
C PRO A 842 -30.14 37.39 -0.60
N VAL A 843 -30.63 36.35 0.07
CA VAL A 843 -31.09 35.12 -0.58
C VAL A 843 -32.57 34.88 -0.28
N ILE A 844 -33.35 34.54 -1.31
CA ILE A 844 -34.73 34.03 -1.21
C ILE A 844 -34.73 32.58 -1.66
N THR A 845 -35.17 31.66 -0.80
CA THR A 845 -35.11 30.22 -1.06
C THR A 845 -36.14 29.43 -0.23
N GLY A 846 -36.23 28.11 -0.41
CA GLY A 846 -37.07 27.20 0.39
C GLY A 846 -36.29 26.50 1.51
N ARG A 847 -37.01 25.86 2.44
CA ARG A 847 -36.42 25.00 3.50
C ARG A 847 -36.28 23.56 3.02
N HIS A 848 -35.53 23.33 1.94
CA HIS A 848 -35.35 22.00 1.35
C HIS A 848 -33.88 21.55 1.40
N SER A 849 -33.68 20.25 1.59
CA SER A 849 -32.39 19.57 1.68
C SER A 849 -31.35 20.33 2.55
N SER A 850 -30.13 20.52 2.04
CA SER A 850 -29.01 21.19 2.67
C SER A 850 -29.10 22.72 2.68
N ILE A 851 -30.06 23.33 1.99
CA ILE A 851 -30.15 24.80 1.88
C ILE A 851 -30.27 25.49 3.25
N PRO A 852 -31.03 24.96 4.24
CA PRO A 852 -31.04 25.49 5.61
C PRO A 852 -29.69 25.43 6.32
N GLU A 853 -28.85 24.44 6.01
CA GLU A 853 -27.50 24.33 6.59
C GLU A 853 -26.60 25.48 6.12
N VAL A 854 -26.67 25.81 4.83
CA VAL A 854 -25.89 26.90 4.23
C VAL A 854 -26.48 28.27 4.56
N GLY A 855 -27.80 28.41 4.46
CA GLY A 855 -28.48 29.70 4.60
C GLY A 855 -28.73 30.17 6.03
N GLY A 856 -28.73 29.26 7.03
CA GLY A 856 -28.92 29.60 8.43
C GLY A 856 -30.14 30.50 8.70
N ASP A 857 -29.95 31.58 9.45
CA ASP A 857 -30.96 32.63 9.66
C ASP A 857 -30.82 33.81 8.67
N ALA A 858 -29.93 33.70 7.67
CA ALA A 858 -29.55 34.78 6.77
C ALA A 858 -30.38 34.84 5.47
N ALA A 859 -31.22 33.83 5.21
CA ALA A 859 -32.08 33.78 4.03
C ALA A 859 -33.56 34.09 4.35
N VAL A 860 -34.28 34.58 3.35
CA VAL A 860 -35.74 34.65 3.36
C VAL A 860 -36.29 33.31 2.89
N TYR A 861 -36.78 32.52 3.84
CA TYR A 861 -37.40 31.22 3.55
C TYR A 861 -38.87 31.36 3.20
N VAL A 862 -39.28 30.73 2.10
CA VAL A 862 -40.67 30.65 1.64
C VAL A 862 -41.06 29.21 1.33
N ASP A 863 -42.36 28.90 1.41
CA ASP A 863 -42.87 27.72 0.71
C ASP A 863 -42.83 27.97 -0.80
N ILE A 864 -41.91 27.32 -1.52
CA ILE A 864 -41.71 27.51 -2.95
C ILE A 864 -42.87 26.96 -3.81
N ALA A 865 -43.79 26.19 -3.23
CA ALA A 865 -45.05 25.85 -3.86
C ALA A 865 -46.10 26.98 -3.75
N ASN A 866 -45.92 27.92 -2.81
CA ASN A 866 -46.82 29.04 -2.57
C ASN A 866 -46.33 30.31 -3.28
N THR A 867 -46.90 30.58 -4.45
CA THR A 867 -46.54 31.76 -5.25
C THR A 867 -46.74 33.09 -4.51
N HIS A 868 -47.71 33.19 -3.58
CA HIS A 868 -47.94 34.42 -2.82
C HIS A 868 -46.83 34.72 -1.82
N GLU A 869 -46.27 33.71 -1.17
CA GLU A 869 -45.12 33.90 -0.26
C GLU A 869 -43.87 34.34 -1.03
N LEU A 870 -43.67 33.80 -2.24
CA LEU A 870 -42.54 34.21 -3.08
C LEU A 870 -42.70 35.66 -3.57
N ILE A 871 -43.92 36.08 -3.95
CA ILE A 871 -44.23 37.49 -4.26
C ILE A 871 -43.93 38.40 -3.06
N ASP A 872 -44.42 38.03 -1.87
CA ASP A 872 -44.21 38.79 -0.64
C ASP A 872 -42.71 38.88 -0.28
N ALA A 873 -41.94 37.81 -0.48
CA ALA A 873 -40.49 37.82 -0.30
C ALA A 873 -39.76 38.75 -1.29
N LEU A 874 -40.16 38.76 -2.57
CA LEU A 874 -39.62 39.66 -3.59
C LEU A 874 -39.86 41.15 -3.23
N TYR A 875 -40.98 41.48 -2.56
CA TYR A 875 -41.21 42.83 -2.04
C TYR A 875 -40.45 43.10 -0.74
N LYS A 876 -40.51 42.19 0.22
CA LYS A 876 -39.88 42.36 1.55
C LYS A 876 -38.38 42.58 1.45
N VAL A 877 -37.69 41.84 0.58
CA VAL A 877 -36.23 41.92 0.45
C VAL A 877 -35.74 43.30 -0.03
N GLN A 878 -36.62 44.10 -0.63
CA GLN A 878 -36.31 45.46 -1.06
C GLN A 878 -36.32 46.47 0.11
N ASN A 879 -36.91 46.11 1.25
CA ASN A 879 -36.89 46.95 2.45
C ASN A 879 -35.43 47.10 2.96
N PRO A 880 -34.90 48.33 3.07
CA PRO A 880 -33.50 48.54 3.44
C PRO A 880 -33.10 47.94 4.80
N ASP A 881 -33.99 47.99 5.81
CA ASP A 881 -33.71 47.48 7.15
C ASP A 881 -33.68 45.95 7.19
N LEU A 882 -34.60 45.29 6.48
CA LEU A 882 -34.54 43.84 6.33
C LEU A 882 -33.30 43.42 5.53
N ARG A 883 -33.03 44.10 4.42
CA ARG A 883 -31.88 43.83 3.56
C ARG A 883 -30.57 43.91 4.34
N GLN A 884 -30.38 44.99 5.11
CA GLN A 884 -29.18 45.17 5.93
C GLN A 884 -29.03 44.07 6.98
N ARG A 885 -30.12 43.67 7.65
CA ARG A 885 -30.09 42.55 8.60
C ARG A 885 -29.71 41.22 7.95
N LEU A 886 -30.24 40.92 6.76
CA LEU A 886 -29.91 39.70 6.03
C LEU A 886 -28.44 39.70 5.58
N ILE A 887 -27.91 40.85 5.17
CA ILE A 887 -26.50 40.99 4.79
C ILE A 887 -25.58 40.75 6.00
N GLU A 888 -25.89 41.37 7.14
CA GLU A 888 -25.10 41.17 8.38
C GLU A 888 -25.15 39.72 8.87
N ALA A 889 -26.31 39.07 8.77
CA ALA A 889 -26.45 37.65 9.07
C ALA A 889 -25.69 36.78 8.05
N GLY A 890 -25.76 37.12 6.77
CA GLY A 890 -25.08 36.42 5.67
C GLY A 890 -23.57 36.43 5.82
N PHE A 891 -22.98 37.58 6.17
CA PHE A 891 -21.53 37.66 6.44
C PHE A 891 -21.09 36.79 7.62
N LYS A 892 -21.91 36.69 8.68
CA LYS A 892 -21.62 35.79 9.81
C LYS A 892 -21.74 34.33 9.40
N GLN A 893 -22.76 33.99 8.62
CA GLN A 893 -23.02 32.64 8.15
C GLN A 893 -21.94 32.15 7.18
N CYS A 894 -21.52 32.94 6.19
CA CYS A 894 -20.52 32.49 5.22
C CYS A 894 -19.13 32.27 5.83
N GLN A 895 -18.81 32.92 6.97
CA GLN A 895 -17.54 32.74 7.68
C GLN A 895 -17.38 31.34 8.29
N THR A 896 -18.45 30.56 8.44
CA THR A 896 -18.37 29.18 8.96
C THR A 896 -17.95 28.17 7.88
N PHE A 897 -17.77 28.60 6.63
CA PHE A 897 -17.47 27.73 5.49
C PHE A 897 -16.13 28.11 4.86
N SER A 898 -15.10 27.29 5.09
CA SER A 898 -13.77 27.49 4.48
C SER A 898 -13.26 26.22 3.81
N TRP A 899 -12.52 26.39 2.71
CA TRP A 899 -11.92 25.25 1.99
C TRP A 899 -10.85 24.56 2.82
N GLN A 900 -10.06 25.31 3.60
CA GLN A 900 -9.11 24.75 4.56
C GLN A 900 -9.79 23.81 5.56
N GLN A 901 -10.89 24.24 6.20
CA GLN A 901 -11.60 23.39 7.15
C GLN A 901 -12.14 22.11 6.51
N MET A 902 -12.71 22.21 5.31
CA MET A 902 -13.13 21.03 4.55
C MET A 902 -11.95 20.11 4.25
N ALA A 903 -10.83 20.67 3.78
CA ALA A 903 -9.62 19.93 3.46
C ALA A 903 -9.05 19.20 4.67
N ASP A 904 -9.06 19.82 5.85
CA ASP A 904 -8.62 19.23 7.11
C ASP A 904 -9.54 18.07 7.54
N ILE A 905 -10.86 18.25 7.45
CA ILE A 905 -11.84 17.21 7.78
C ILE A 905 -11.68 16.00 6.84
N VAL A 906 -11.59 16.24 5.53
CA VAL A 906 -11.43 15.17 4.53
C VAL A 906 -10.10 14.45 4.72
N ALA A 907 -9.00 15.19 4.93
CA ALA A 907 -7.70 14.60 5.21
C ALA A 907 -7.73 13.72 6.46
N ASN A 908 -8.27 14.22 7.57
CA ASN A 908 -8.40 13.46 8.82
C ASN A 908 -9.27 12.21 8.64
N ALA A 909 -10.40 12.32 7.94
CA ALA A 909 -11.27 11.17 7.65
C ALA A 909 -10.53 10.09 6.85
N LEU A 910 -9.71 10.47 5.87
CA LEU A 910 -8.88 9.52 5.11
C LEU A 910 -7.80 8.88 5.99
N LEU A 911 -7.07 9.68 6.78
CA LEU A 911 -6.03 9.19 7.70
C LEU A 911 -6.59 8.23 8.75
N ASP A 912 -7.69 8.59 9.39
CA ASP A 912 -8.32 7.80 10.43
C ASP A 912 -8.94 6.51 9.87
N THR A 913 -9.51 6.57 8.66
CA THR A 913 -9.98 5.37 7.97
C THR A 913 -8.85 4.39 7.73
N ALA A 914 -7.72 4.85 7.17
CA ALA A 914 -6.58 3.97 6.91
C ALA A 914 -5.99 3.38 8.21
N LYS A 915 -5.88 4.19 9.27
CA LYS A 915 -5.41 3.71 10.60
C LYS A 915 -6.36 2.65 11.18
N ARG A 916 -7.67 2.90 11.15
CA ARG A 916 -8.70 1.99 11.64
C ARG A 916 -8.66 0.65 10.91
N LEU A 917 -8.56 0.67 9.58
CA LEU A 917 -8.46 -0.52 8.76
C LEU A 917 -7.20 -1.34 9.05
N LYS A 918 -6.06 -0.65 9.23
CA LYS A 918 -4.80 -1.29 9.59
C LYS A 918 -4.85 -1.96 10.97
N GLN A 919 -5.48 -1.34 11.96
CA GLN A 919 -5.65 -1.90 13.30
C GLN A 919 -6.60 -3.10 13.35
N ALA A 920 -7.68 -3.05 12.57
CA ALA A 920 -8.69 -4.11 12.55
C ALA A 920 -8.17 -5.40 11.89
N ASN A 921 -7.07 -5.34 11.12
CA ASN A 921 -6.54 -6.43 10.29
C ASN A 921 -7.62 -7.06 9.38
N THR A 922 -8.67 -6.30 9.09
CA THR A 922 -9.80 -6.71 8.27
C THR A 922 -9.50 -6.32 6.83
N CYS A 923 -9.63 -7.26 5.89
CA CYS A 923 -9.83 -6.91 4.50
C CYS A 923 -11.30 -6.46 4.37
N PRO A 924 -11.58 -5.15 4.22
CA PRO A 924 -12.96 -4.67 4.26
C PRO A 924 -13.72 -5.00 2.97
N VAL A 925 -13.00 -5.29 1.88
CA VAL A 925 -13.59 -5.61 0.58
C VAL A 925 -13.77 -7.12 0.46
N SER A 926 -15.03 -7.56 0.34
CA SER A 926 -15.36 -8.98 0.20
C SER A 926 -14.73 -9.55 -1.09
N PRO A 927 -14.21 -10.79 -1.09
CA PRO A 927 -13.80 -11.48 -2.32
C PRO A 927 -14.90 -11.56 -3.39
N ILE A 928 -16.17 -11.44 -2.96
CA ILE A 928 -17.34 -11.36 -3.85
C ILE A 928 -17.26 -10.12 -4.78
N TRP A 929 -16.57 -9.06 -4.37
CA TRP A 929 -16.39 -7.86 -5.17
C TRP A 929 -15.50 -8.10 -6.39
N GLU A 930 -14.38 -8.81 -6.20
CA GLU A 930 -13.50 -9.21 -7.30
C GLU A 930 -14.27 -10.09 -8.29
N GLU A 931 -15.01 -11.09 -7.79
CA GLU A 931 -15.88 -11.95 -8.62
C GLU A 931 -16.94 -11.13 -9.39
N LEU A 932 -17.55 -10.12 -8.76
CA LEU A 932 -18.52 -9.24 -9.41
C LEU A 932 -17.90 -8.47 -10.59
N ARG A 933 -16.67 -7.96 -10.41
CA ARG A 933 -15.95 -7.24 -11.46
C ARG A 933 -15.50 -8.17 -12.57
N GLU A 934 -15.08 -9.40 -12.28
CA GLU A 934 -14.79 -10.41 -13.30
C GLU A 934 -16.01 -10.74 -14.17
N ILE A 935 -17.18 -10.94 -13.56
CA ILE A 935 -18.43 -11.17 -14.30
C ILE A 935 -18.77 -9.96 -15.20
N GLN A 936 -18.52 -8.73 -14.72
CA GLN A 936 -18.75 -7.53 -15.52
C GLN A 936 -17.81 -7.45 -16.72
N ILE A 937 -16.53 -7.85 -16.58
CA ILE A 937 -15.57 -7.97 -17.70
C ILE A 937 -16.12 -8.95 -18.75
N GLU A 938 -16.57 -10.13 -18.35
CA GLU A 938 -17.12 -11.14 -19.29
C GLU A 938 -18.33 -10.59 -20.07
N GLN A 939 -19.22 -9.85 -19.39
CA GLN A 939 -20.39 -9.22 -20.02
C GLN A 939 -20.02 -8.10 -20.99
N GLN A 940 -19.01 -7.30 -20.66
CA GLN A 940 -18.53 -6.18 -21.50
C GLN A 940 -17.74 -6.68 -22.72
N GLN A 941 -16.98 -7.77 -22.59
CA GLN A 941 -16.20 -8.38 -23.69
C GLN A 941 -17.06 -9.22 -24.66
N HIS A 942 -18.18 -9.76 -24.18
CA HIS A 942 -19.16 -10.48 -24.99
C HIS A 942 -20.52 -9.76 -24.93
N PRO A 943 -20.67 -8.60 -25.60
CA PRO A 943 -21.97 -7.97 -25.73
C PRO A 943 -22.83 -8.93 -26.54
N THR A 944 -23.66 -9.72 -25.87
CA THR A 944 -24.70 -10.49 -26.54
C THR A 944 -25.49 -9.48 -27.38
N SER A 945 -25.47 -9.69 -28.70
CA SER A 945 -26.26 -8.92 -29.63
C SER A 945 -27.71 -8.94 -29.14
N SER A 946 -28.16 -7.85 -28.54
CA SER A 946 -29.57 -7.69 -28.22
C SER A 946 -30.32 -7.73 -29.54
N PRO A 947 -31.27 -8.66 -29.75
CA PRO A 947 -32.15 -8.56 -30.89
C PRO A 947 -32.92 -7.26 -30.74
N SER A 948 -32.97 -6.47 -31.80
CA SER A 948 -33.94 -5.38 -31.93
C SER A 948 -35.35 -5.96 -31.81
N ILE A 949 -35.91 -5.96 -30.61
CA ILE A 949 -37.32 -6.29 -30.42
C ILE A 949 -38.10 -4.99 -30.62
N SER A 950 -38.33 -4.66 -31.90
CA SER A 950 -39.63 -4.17 -32.29
C SER A 950 -40.56 -5.39 -32.32
N GLU A 951 -41.31 -5.63 -31.26
CA GLU A 951 -42.39 -6.63 -31.29
C GLU A 951 -43.74 -5.93 -31.41
N PRO A 952 -44.52 -6.29 -32.43
CA PRO A 952 -45.83 -6.88 -32.25
C PRO A 952 -45.71 -8.41 -32.26
N GLN A 953 -46.12 -9.02 -31.13
CA GLN A 953 -46.54 -10.40 -30.83
C GLN A 953 -46.01 -11.64 -31.62
N PRO A 954 -45.89 -12.78 -30.92
CA PRO A 954 -44.94 -13.84 -31.24
C PRO A 954 -45.53 -14.89 -32.19
N ASP A 955 -44.64 -15.56 -32.94
CA ASP A 955 -44.85 -16.96 -33.30
C ASP A 955 -43.59 -17.78 -33.02
N LEU A 956 -43.83 -18.94 -32.42
CA LEU A 956 -42.88 -19.83 -31.77
C LEU A 956 -42.21 -20.76 -32.79
N GLN A 957 -40.89 -20.96 -32.70
CA GLN A 957 -40.27 -22.26 -32.36
C GLN A 957 -38.74 -22.31 -32.59
N GLN A 958 -38.06 -22.78 -31.54
CA GLN A 958 -36.68 -23.31 -31.43
C GLN A 958 -35.51 -22.29 -31.41
N PRO A 959 -34.97 -21.99 -30.21
CA PRO A 959 -33.82 -22.75 -29.69
C PRO A 959 -33.92 -23.03 -28.17
N ALA A 960 -34.24 -24.27 -27.80
CA ALA A 960 -34.56 -24.64 -26.41
C ALA A 960 -33.42 -25.35 -25.64
N GLN A 961 -32.26 -25.62 -26.24
CA GLN A 961 -31.25 -26.48 -25.59
C GLN A 961 -30.11 -25.73 -24.85
N ASP A 962 -29.67 -24.55 -25.32
CA ASP A 962 -28.59 -23.81 -24.65
C ASP A 962 -29.09 -22.89 -23.50
N SER A 963 -30.35 -22.47 -23.57
CA SER A 963 -30.98 -21.63 -22.54
C SER A 963 -31.32 -22.43 -21.27
N GLU A 964 -31.68 -23.71 -21.41
CA GLU A 964 -31.97 -24.59 -20.26
C GLU A 964 -30.73 -24.83 -19.41
N VAL A 965 -29.54 -25.03 -20.01
CA VAL A 965 -28.30 -25.25 -19.26
C VAL A 965 -27.88 -24.01 -18.46
N LEU A 966 -28.07 -22.81 -19.03
CA LEU A 966 -27.77 -21.54 -18.37
C LEU A 966 -28.80 -21.21 -17.28
N LEU A 967 -30.10 -21.43 -17.53
CA LEU A 967 -31.17 -21.28 -16.53
C LEU A 967 -30.99 -22.24 -15.36
N GLU A 968 -30.55 -23.47 -15.61
CA GLU A 968 -30.32 -24.45 -14.56
C GLU A 968 -29.07 -24.11 -13.73
N ARG A 969 -28.01 -23.57 -14.35
CA ARG A 969 -26.86 -23.01 -13.63
C ARG A 969 -27.22 -21.80 -12.78
N ILE A 970 -28.04 -20.88 -13.31
CA ILE A 970 -28.51 -19.70 -12.57
C ILE A 970 -29.40 -20.12 -11.38
N LYS A 971 -30.30 -21.10 -11.56
CA LYS A 971 -31.08 -21.65 -10.45
C LYS A 971 -30.19 -22.29 -9.38
N GLN A 972 -29.16 -23.04 -9.77
CA GLN A 972 -28.22 -23.67 -8.83
C GLN A 972 -27.43 -22.64 -8.04
N VAL A 973 -26.95 -21.58 -8.68
CA VAL A 973 -26.24 -20.47 -8.00
C VAL A 973 -27.17 -19.72 -7.05
N ARG A 974 -28.41 -19.42 -7.49
CA ARG A 974 -29.42 -18.75 -6.67
C ARG A 974 -29.84 -19.59 -5.47
N GLN A 975 -29.92 -20.91 -5.61
CA GLN A 975 -30.21 -21.84 -4.53
C GLN A 975 -29.05 -21.94 -3.53
N ARG A 976 -27.80 -21.94 -3.98
CA ARG A 976 -26.61 -21.88 -3.10
C ARG A 976 -26.55 -20.56 -2.34
N LEU A 977 -26.83 -19.44 -2.99
CA LEU A 977 -26.93 -18.12 -2.36
C LEU A 977 -28.04 -18.08 -1.30
N ASN A 978 -29.24 -18.56 -1.63
CA ASN A 978 -30.35 -18.60 -0.67
C ASN A 978 -30.04 -19.50 0.54
N ASN A 979 -29.40 -20.65 0.32
CA ASN A 979 -29.01 -21.53 1.42
C ASN A 979 -27.98 -20.84 2.33
N ARG A 980 -26.99 -20.15 1.75
CA ARG A 980 -25.94 -19.47 2.50
C ARG A 980 -26.42 -18.20 3.20
N VAL A 981 -27.40 -17.50 2.62
CA VAL A 981 -28.12 -16.39 3.27
C VAL A 981 -28.95 -16.91 4.45
N ASN A 982 -29.62 -18.06 4.30
CA ASN A 982 -30.34 -18.69 5.40
C ASN A 982 -29.38 -19.16 6.52
N ASP A 983 -28.22 -19.72 6.17
CA ASP A 983 -27.18 -20.13 7.13
C ASP A 983 -26.58 -18.92 7.87
N LEU A 984 -26.37 -17.80 7.16
CA LEU A 984 -25.92 -16.53 7.76
C LEU A 984 -27.01 -15.89 8.64
N GLN A 985 -28.27 -15.97 8.26
CA GLN A 985 -29.40 -15.50 9.09
C GLN A 985 -29.57 -16.35 10.34
N GLN A 986 -29.41 -17.67 10.24
CA GLN A 986 -29.40 -18.56 11.41
C GLN A 986 -28.20 -18.28 12.32
N SER A 987 -27.01 -18.10 11.74
CA SER A 987 -25.80 -17.77 12.52
C SER A 987 -25.93 -16.42 13.22
N ARG A 988 -26.50 -15.41 12.56
CA ARG A 988 -26.79 -14.10 13.14
C ARG A 988 -27.83 -14.18 14.26
N ALA A 989 -28.92 -14.93 14.06
CA ALA A 989 -29.90 -15.15 15.12
C ALA A 989 -29.31 -15.89 16.33
N GLN A 990 -28.35 -16.80 16.09
CA GLN A 990 -27.66 -17.52 17.15
C GLN A 990 -26.66 -16.63 17.90
N VAL A 991 -26.00 -15.69 17.22
CA VAL A 991 -25.15 -14.65 17.84
C VAL A 991 -26.00 -13.67 18.65
N GLU A 992 -27.13 -13.19 18.11
CA GLU A 992 -28.07 -12.29 18.80
C GLU A 992 -28.66 -12.96 20.06
N ALA A 993 -29.00 -14.27 19.98
CA ALA A 993 -29.44 -15.05 21.14
C ALA A 993 -28.33 -15.23 22.18
N THR A 994 -27.10 -15.50 21.76
CA THR A 994 -25.94 -15.64 22.65
C THR A 994 -25.61 -14.31 23.33
N GLN A 995 -25.73 -13.18 22.62
CA GLN A 995 -25.58 -11.84 23.20
C GLN A 995 -26.66 -11.53 24.24
N ALA A 996 -27.92 -11.86 23.96
CA ALA A 996 -29.00 -11.71 24.94
C ALA A 996 -28.77 -12.55 26.20
N GLU A 997 -28.28 -13.80 26.05
CA GLU A 997 -27.88 -14.65 27.18
C GLU A 997 -26.68 -14.05 27.95
N LEU A 998 -25.73 -13.41 27.26
CA LEU A 998 -24.58 -12.75 27.87
C LEU A 998 -24.98 -11.49 28.63
N GLU A 999 -25.93 -10.71 28.11
CA GLU A 999 -26.51 -9.53 28.77
C GLU A 999 -27.28 -9.96 30.03
N GLN A 1000 -28.10 -11.00 29.94
CA GLN A 1000 -28.84 -11.55 31.07
C GLN A 1000 -27.90 -12.13 32.13
N ALA A 1001 -26.84 -12.86 31.71
CA ALA A 1001 -25.80 -13.35 32.63
C ALA A 1001 -25.04 -12.20 33.30
N ARG A 1002 -24.81 -11.08 32.61
CA ARG A 1002 -24.20 -9.86 33.20
C ARG A 1002 -25.11 -9.21 34.24
N GLU A 1003 -26.40 -9.07 33.96
CA GLU A 1003 -27.37 -8.55 34.93
C GLU A 1003 -27.49 -9.47 36.16
N GLU A 1004 -27.52 -10.79 35.97
CA GLU A 1004 -27.49 -11.75 37.06
C GLU A 1004 -26.19 -11.66 37.87
N LEU A 1005 -25.04 -11.50 37.21
CA LEU A 1005 -23.74 -11.34 37.86
C LEU A 1005 -23.68 -10.06 38.70
N GLU A 1006 -24.22 -8.94 38.20
CA GLU A 1006 -24.31 -7.68 38.95
C GLU A 1006 -25.31 -7.76 40.12
N THR A 1007 -26.39 -8.52 39.95
CA THR A 1007 -27.35 -8.82 41.02
C THR A 1007 -26.71 -9.71 42.11
N ILE A 1008 -25.89 -10.67 41.71
CA ILE A 1008 -25.13 -11.55 42.61
C ILE A 1008 -24.07 -10.73 43.37
N LYS A 1009 -23.30 -9.87 42.69
CA LYS A 1009 -22.30 -8.98 43.28
C LYS A 1009 -22.90 -7.96 44.25
N SER A 1010 -24.12 -7.50 44.00
CA SER A 1010 -24.84 -6.56 44.88
C SER A 1010 -25.55 -7.23 46.07
N SER A 1011 -25.68 -8.56 46.05
CA SER A 1011 -26.32 -9.35 47.12
C SER A 1011 -25.58 -9.24 48.46
N LYS A 1012 -26.34 -9.36 49.57
CA LYS A 1012 -25.80 -9.34 50.94
C LYS A 1012 -24.71 -10.41 51.17
N PHE A 1013 -24.79 -11.54 50.47
CA PHE A 1013 -23.81 -12.63 50.58
C PHE A 1013 -22.43 -12.21 50.07
N TRP A 1014 -22.35 -11.54 48.91
CA TRP A 1014 -21.07 -11.08 48.34
C TRP A 1014 -20.49 -9.88 49.06
N LYS A 1015 -21.33 -8.96 49.56
CA LYS A 1015 -20.88 -7.87 50.45
C LYS A 1015 -20.30 -8.38 51.77
N LEU A 1016 -20.86 -9.46 52.35
CA LEU A 1016 -20.31 -10.12 53.54
C LEU A 1016 -19.01 -10.86 53.23
N ARG A 1017 -18.91 -11.52 52.07
CA ARG A 1017 -17.69 -12.22 51.62
C ARG A 1017 -16.53 -11.26 51.35
N SER A 1018 -16.78 -10.11 50.74
CA SER A 1018 -15.75 -9.08 50.50
C SER A 1018 -15.31 -8.35 51.79
N LEU A 1019 -16.18 -8.29 52.80
CA LEU A 1019 -15.81 -7.79 54.14
C LEU A 1019 -15.00 -8.82 54.93
N TRP A 1020 -15.25 -10.12 54.71
CA TRP A 1020 -14.45 -11.20 55.31
C TRP A 1020 -13.10 -11.42 54.63
N SER A 1021 -12.93 -11.07 53.35
CA SER A 1021 -11.62 -11.10 52.68
C SER A 1021 -10.76 -9.85 52.94
N ARG A 1022 -11.32 -8.83 53.63
CA ARG A 1022 -10.63 -7.60 54.05
C ARG A 1022 -10.33 -7.55 55.55
N LEU A 1023 -10.85 -8.52 56.31
CA LEU A 1023 -10.40 -8.88 57.67
C LEU A 1023 -9.36 -10.01 57.55
#